data_AF-A0A1F5F5M0-F1
#
_entry.id   AF-A0A1F5F5M0-F1
#
_cell.length_a   1.000
_cell.length_b   1.000
_cell.length_c   1.000
_cell.angle_alpha   90.00
_cell.angle_beta   90.00
_cell.angle_gamma   90.00
#
_symmetry.space_group_name_H-M   'P 1'
#
loop_
_entity.id
_entity.type
_entity.pdbx_description
1 polymer ?
#
loop_
_entity_poly.entity_id
_entity_poly.type
_entity_poly.pdbx_seq_one_letter_code
_entity_poly.pdbx_strand_id
1 'polypeptide(L)'
;MWHKIWRSNYPLWLTVLFALGIRLWGSTTPAQLYDIATFQAWGNHLLSVGVSHFFTNIWSDYLPLPILTFALPAYLAQITPLSFPFLFKAFHSLIEVWLLVLINRSLPLRSRWITLLLFFSPALIGDTSFWGQVDSLPSLLALYSLTLLRSNSVLSAVFYGLAVAYKPILILISPILWFLAGKRRFWWQFPLLAGTTFFVTAIPTGGLNFIPHLLSRIFEQIGTYPFMTINAWNLWSLLPVNSWIPDNTSILGISAHTAGTILFVVTLLVSLNSWRKHHFALVFAPRMCATILLLFFTFTTRMHERHLLFGLPFLALAISSQKFLVLPFTLYSAYFLFNLYGAFSWVNHAQTWPFSSAFISLISWLVVITSLSLAFIWDWSQFFRSLLVKIKTNQLLVGLLIFATCLRFFTLSHPPQYIFDEVYHAFTSQEYLQNHVEAWEWWTTPPEGVAYEWTHPPLAKYGMVLGMLLFGDQEFGYRFGSAVMGVLSILAVYQLVLALSFPRKTALTAAFLVTIEGLHLVQSRIAMNDIYLLTFLLWSLYSALKSRWKLSAVLFGLAFASKWSAVYGLLPLALIYLHQFKLSLKSALISPQLLLITILVYLLSFVPFLLAGHTYAQLLELHRQMWYYHTHLIATHAYQSTPAQWIFAARPVWYWVKYGQGVLANIYVQSNPLILWFGLAALIFQLKKIFRFPFLFLFVSYLVFVVPWQFSPRIMFFYHYLPSSVFLCILLAVWLSSLRQSYSRLILTLCFIGFLFLTPLFYGFSLPQNYWHTLFSLFPSWK
;
A
#
# COMPACT_ATOMS: atom_id res chain seq x y z
N MET A 1 27.56 -6.57 -52.35
CA MET A 1 26.91 -5.70 -51.35
C MET A 1 26.31 -6.48 -50.18
N TRP A 2 25.48 -7.50 -50.44
CA TRP A 2 24.90 -8.40 -49.42
C TRP A 2 25.95 -9.07 -48.51
N HIS A 3 27.08 -9.51 -49.07
CA HIS A 3 28.19 -10.14 -48.34
C HIS A 3 28.90 -9.20 -47.33
N LYS A 4 28.92 -7.88 -47.59
CA LYS A 4 29.48 -6.84 -46.68
C LYS A 4 28.53 -6.50 -45.54
N ILE A 5 27.22 -6.47 -45.81
CA ILE A 5 26.15 -6.23 -44.82
C ILE A 5 26.05 -7.41 -43.82
N TRP A 6 26.29 -8.63 -44.29
CA TRP A 6 26.31 -9.85 -43.47
C TRP A 6 27.50 -9.89 -42.49
N ARG A 7 28.72 -9.55 -42.93
CA ARG A 7 29.92 -9.60 -42.07
C ARG A 7 29.93 -8.56 -40.93
N SER A 8 29.37 -7.35 -41.13
CA SER A 8 29.37 -6.33 -40.07
C SER A 8 28.24 -6.47 -39.05
N ASN A 9 27.23 -7.31 -39.32
CA ASN A 9 26.05 -7.51 -38.47
C ASN A 9 25.80 -8.99 -38.11
N TYR A 10 26.79 -9.86 -38.32
CA TYR A 10 26.69 -11.30 -38.10
C TYR A 10 26.12 -11.69 -36.72
N PRO A 11 26.51 -11.05 -35.59
CA PRO A 11 25.95 -11.39 -34.28
C PRO A 11 24.45 -11.07 -34.15
N LEU A 12 23.97 -10.01 -34.81
CA LEU A 12 22.56 -9.63 -34.79
C LEU A 12 21.72 -10.63 -35.60
N TRP A 13 22.18 -11.03 -36.78
CA TRP A 13 21.45 -12.00 -37.61
C TRP A 13 21.39 -13.38 -36.96
N LEU A 14 22.46 -13.84 -36.31
CA LEU A 14 22.42 -15.06 -35.50
C LEU A 14 21.41 -14.96 -34.36
N THR A 15 21.38 -13.83 -33.65
CA THR A 15 20.39 -13.57 -32.59
C THR A 15 18.97 -13.64 -33.15
N VAL A 16 18.71 -13.01 -34.30
CA VAL A 16 17.40 -13.00 -34.96
C VAL A 16 16.98 -14.41 -35.36
N LEU A 17 17.88 -15.19 -35.98
CA LEU A 17 17.57 -16.57 -36.39
C LEU A 17 17.24 -17.45 -35.19
N PHE A 18 18.00 -17.35 -34.10
CA PHE A 18 17.75 -18.15 -32.90
C PHE A 18 16.45 -17.72 -32.20
N ALA A 19 16.23 -16.40 -32.05
CA ALA A 19 15.00 -15.86 -31.46
C ALA A 19 13.75 -16.19 -32.29
N LEU A 20 13.87 -16.21 -33.61
CA LEU A 20 12.80 -16.63 -34.52
C LEU A 20 12.54 -18.14 -34.42
N GLY A 21 13.60 -18.96 -34.35
CA GLY A 21 13.47 -20.42 -34.18
C GLY A 21 12.67 -20.79 -32.93
N ILE A 22 12.95 -20.14 -31.79
CA ILE A 22 12.21 -20.34 -30.53
C ILE A 22 10.72 -19.97 -30.70
N ARG A 23 10.43 -18.82 -31.34
CA ARG A 23 9.06 -18.36 -31.55
C ARG A 23 8.27 -19.24 -32.52
N LEU A 24 8.91 -19.69 -33.60
CA LEU A 24 8.29 -20.63 -34.54
C LEU A 24 8.02 -21.99 -33.89
N TRP A 25 8.92 -22.47 -33.04
CA TRP A 25 8.68 -23.66 -32.23
C TRP A 25 7.50 -23.46 -31.28
N GLY A 26 7.47 -22.35 -30.52
CA GLY A 26 6.32 -22.01 -29.67
C GLY A 26 5.01 -21.88 -30.47
N SER A 27 5.09 -21.42 -31.72
CA SER A 27 3.92 -21.31 -32.61
C SER A 27 3.26 -22.66 -32.95
N THR A 28 3.98 -23.77 -32.80
CA THR A 28 3.44 -25.12 -32.98
C THR A 28 2.67 -25.65 -31.76
N THR A 29 2.79 -24.99 -30.60
CA THR A 29 2.07 -25.42 -29.39
C THR A 29 0.62 -24.92 -29.42
N PRO A 30 -0.31 -25.60 -28.71
CA PRO A 30 -1.67 -25.12 -28.54
C PRO A 30 -1.71 -23.68 -28.01
N ALA A 31 -2.62 -22.88 -28.55
CA ALA A 31 -2.92 -21.52 -28.08
C ALA A 31 -3.96 -21.56 -26.95
N GLN A 32 -4.23 -20.42 -26.33
CA GLN A 32 -5.43 -20.30 -25.49
C GLN A 32 -6.68 -20.41 -26.39
N LEU A 33 -7.58 -21.34 -26.05
CA LEU A 33 -8.65 -21.79 -26.94
C LEU A 33 -9.68 -20.69 -27.28
N TYR A 34 -10.13 -19.91 -26.29
CA TYR A 34 -11.14 -18.88 -26.47
C TYR A 34 -10.63 -17.70 -27.30
N ASP A 35 -9.44 -17.19 -27.00
CA ASP A 35 -8.81 -16.07 -27.69
C ASP A 35 -8.55 -16.44 -29.14
N ILE A 36 -7.89 -17.59 -29.39
CA ILE A 36 -7.51 -17.96 -30.76
C ILE A 36 -8.73 -18.28 -31.62
N ALA A 37 -9.77 -18.91 -31.05
CA ALA A 37 -11.01 -19.19 -31.76
C ALA A 37 -11.75 -17.88 -32.09
N THR A 38 -11.75 -16.93 -31.15
CA THR A 38 -12.35 -15.59 -31.37
C THR A 38 -11.60 -14.84 -32.46
N PHE A 39 -10.27 -14.84 -32.46
CA PHE A 39 -9.46 -14.22 -33.51
C PHE A 39 -9.66 -14.88 -34.88
N GLN A 40 -9.81 -16.20 -34.91
CA GLN A 40 -10.13 -16.93 -36.14
C GLN A 40 -11.51 -16.54 -36.67
N ALA A 41 -12.52 -16.49 -35.79
CA ALA A 41 -13.87 -16.10 -36.15
C ALA A 41 -13.91 -14.66 -36.68
N TRP A 42 -13.25 -13.72 -36.02
CA TRP A 42 -13.13 -12.35 -36.48
C TRP A 42 -12.38 -12.23 -37.82
N GLY A 43 -11.26 -12.92 -37.98
CA GLY A 43 -10.51 -12.91 -39.24
C GLY A 43 -11.33 -13.47 -40.41
N ASN A 44 -12.03 -14.59 -40.21
CA ASN A 44 -12.91 -15.18 -41.21
C ASN A 44 -14.11 -14.28 -41.53
N HIS A 45 -14.71 -13.65 -40.51
CA HIS A 45 -15.82 -12.71 -40.70
C HIS A 45 -15.37 -11.48 -41.50
N LEU A 46 -14.21 -10.90 -41.16
CA LEU A 46 -13.64 -9.77 -41.89
C LEU A 46 -13.44 -10.08 -43.37
N LEU A 47 -12.99 -11.29 -43.70
CA LEU A 47 -12.82 -11.75 -45.09
C LEU A 47 -14.14 -11.98 -45.82
N SER A 48 -15.21 -12.38 -45.12
CA SER A 48 -16.49 -12.69 -45.74
C SER A 48 -17.38 -11.46 -45.96
N VAL A 49 -17.42 -10.52 -45.02
CA VAL A 49 -18.26 -9.31 -45.11
C VAL A 49 -17.52 -8.07 -45.62
N GLY A 50 -16.18 -8.13 -45.64
CA GLY A 50 -15.33 -7.00 -45.99
C GLY A 50 -15.09 -6.03 -44.81
N VAL A 51 -14.05 -5.21 -44.93
CA VAL A 51 -13.53 -4.37 -43.84
C VAL A 51 -14.54 -3.34 -43.33
N SER A 52 -15.31 -2.71 -44.23
CA SER A 52 -16.28 -1.68 -43.90
C SER A 52 -17.51 -2.21 -43.15
N HIS A 53 -17.77 -3.53 -43.19
CA HIS A 53 -18.94 -4.15 -42.58
C HIS A 53 -18.61 -4.99 -41.35
N PHE A 54 -17.34 -5.09 -40.94
CA PHE A 54 -16.94 -5.93 -39.82
C PHE A 54 -17.75 -5.64 -38.54
N PHE A 55 -17.81 -4.38 -38.10
CA PHE A 55 -18.46 -4.00 -36.84
C PHE A 55 -19.99 -3.89 -36.92
N THR A 56 -20.64 -4.24 -38.04
CA THR A 56 -22.10 -4.10 -38.15
C THR A 56 -22.85 -5.23 -37.45
N ASN A 57 -22.32 -6.46 -37.53
CA ASN A 57 -23.02 -7.68 -37.10
C ASN A 57 -22.20 -8.57 -36.16
N ILE A 58 -21.02 -8.11 -35.72
CA ILE A 58 -20.16 -8.85 -34.79
C ILE A 58 -19.68 -7.96 -33.65
N TRP A 59 -19.61 -8.55 -32.47
CA TRP A 59 -18.99 -7.91 -31.31
C TRP A 59 -17.47 -8.11 -31.32
N SER A 60 -16.73 -7.09 -30.90
CA SER A 60 -15.29 -7.17 -30.65
C SER A 60 -14.87 -6.12 -29.62
N ASP A 61 -14.05 -6.55 -28.66
CA ASP A 61 -13.40 -5.71 -27.66
C ASP A 61 -12.06 -5.11 -28.17
N TYR A 62 -11.72 -5.27 -29.45
CA TYR A 62 -10.54 -4.68 -30.09
C TYR A 62 -10.90 -3.47 -30.96
N LEU A 63 -9.96 -2.54 -31.07
CA LEU A 63 -10.02 -1.44 -32.03
C LEU A 63 -9.82 -1.96 -33.47
N PRO A 64 -10.10 -1.16 -34.51
CA PRO A 64 -9.97 -1.58 -35.90
C PRO A 64 -8.59 -2.14 -36.27
N LEU A 65 -7.50 -1.49 -35.85
CA LEU A 65 -6.14 -1.84 -36.31
C LEU A 65 -5.74 -3.30 -36.01
N PRO A 66 -5.88 -3.81 -34.77
CA PRO A 66 -5.62 -5.22 -34.47
C PRO A 66 -6.47 -6.19 -35.33
N ILE A 67 -7.76 -5.91 -35.51
CA ILE A 67 -8.65 -6.74 -36.32
C ILE A 67 -8.15 -6.87 -37.76
N LEU A 68 -7.68 -5.77 -38.35
CA LEU A 68 -7.09 -5.79 -39.70
C LEU A 68 -5.87 -6.72 -39.80
N THR A 69 -5.09 -6.86 -38.71
CA THR A 69 -3.94 -7.76 -38.69
C THR A 69 -4.33 -9.25 -38.68
N PHE A 70 -5.59 -9.58 -38.38
CA PHE A 70 -6.07 -10.96 -38.34
C PHE A 70 -6.47 -11.49 -39.72
N ALA A 71 -6.71 -10.60 -40.68
CA ALA A 71 -7.15 -10.93 -42.04
C ALA A 71 -6.16 -11.86 -42.77
N LEU A 72 -4.86 -11.53 -42.72
CA LEU A 72 -3.85 -12.25 -43.47
C LEU A 72 -3.64 -13.68 -42.94
N PRO A 73 -3.46 -13.91 -41.62
CA PRO A 73 -3.45 -15.27 -41.07
C PRO A 73 -4.71 -16.08 -41.39
N ALA A 74 -5.89 -15.46 -41.33
CA ALA A 74 -7.16 -16.11 -41.67
C ALA A 74 -7.22 -16.54 -43.14
N TYR A 75 -6.80 -15.66 -44.05
CA TYR A 75 -6.76 -15.93 -45.48
C TYR A 75 -5.77 -17.05 -45.79
N LEU A 76 -4.56 -16.98 -45.24
CA LEU A 76 -3.54 -18.02 -45.42
C LEU A 76 -4.01 -19.38 -44.88
N ALA A 77 -4.77 -19.40 -43.78
CA ALA A 77 -5.31 -20.64 -43.23
C ALA A 77 -6.39 -21.28 -44.11
N GLN A 78 -7.06 -20.50 -44.98
CA GLN A 78 -8.05 -21.01 -45.93
C GLN A 78 -7.41 -21.57 -47.21
N ILE A 79 -6.24 -21.05 -47.62
CA ILE A 79 -5.58 -21.41 -48.88
C ILE A 79 -4.36 -22.34 -48.72
N THR A 80 -3.92 -22.59 -47.49
CA THR A 80 -2.78 -23.48 -47.19
C THR A 80 -3.21 -24.62 -46.25
N PRO A 81 -2.46 -25.74 -46.17
CA PRO A 81 -2.75 -26.80 -45.20
C PRO A 81 -2.38 -26.43 -43.76
N LEU A 82 -1.91 -25.21 -43.49
CA LEU A 82 -1.46 -24.78 -42.17
C LEU A 82 -2.64 -24.27 -41.34
N SER A 83 -2.62 -24.58 -40.04
CA SER A 83 -3.69 -24.16 -39.13
C SER A 83 -3.65 -22.66 -38.84
N PHE A 84 -4.82 -22.05 -38.61
CA PHE A 84 -4.92 -20.64 -38.22
C PHE A 84 -4.10 -20.31 -36.96
N PRO A 85 -4.14 -21.09 -35.86
CA PRO A 85 -3.32 -20.81 -34.68
C PRO A 85 -1.82 -20.70 -34.99
N PHE A 86 -1.29 -21.61 -35.81
CA PHE A 86 0.12 -21.59 -36.20
C PHE A 86 0.44 -20.33 -37.04
N LEU A 87 -0.36 -20.07 -38.09
CA LEU A 87 -0.15 -18.93 -38.97
C LEU A 87 -0.29 -17.59 -38.22
N PHE A 88 -1.25 -17.47 -37.32
CA PHE A 88 -1.47 -16.29 -36.50
C PHE A 88 -0.26 -16.01 -35.60
N LYS A 89 0.19 -17.01 -34.85
CA LYS A 89 1.34 -16.90 -33.94
C LYS A 89 2.63 -16.63 -34.70
N ALA A 90 2.87 -17.32 -35.81
CA ALA A 90 4.05 -17.13 -36.64
C ALA A 90 4.09 -15.73 -37.27
N PHE A 91 2.97 -15.26 -37.82
CA PHE A 91 2.86 -13.94 -38.42
C PHE A 91 3.17 -12.81 -37.42
N HIS A 92 2.53 -12.81 -36.25
CA HIS A 92 2.77 -11.79 -35.25
C HIS A 92 4.17 -11.92 -34.61
N SER A 93 4.71 -13.13 -34.47
CA SER A 93 6.09 -13.36 -34.04
C SER A 93 7.12 -12.78 -35.01
N LEU A 94 6.86 -12.85 -36.33
CA LEU A 94 7.72 -12.23 -37.35
C LEU A 94 7.71 -10.71 -37.23
N ILE A 95 6.54 -10.10 -37.03
CA ILE A 95 6.42 -8.64 -36.81
C ILE A 95 7.14 -8.24 -35.52
N GLU A 96 6.97 -9.00 -34.44
CA GLU A 96 7.65 -8.76 -33.16
C GLU A 96 9.18 -8.75 -33.35
N VAL A 97 9.74 -9.78 -33.98
CA VAL A 97 11.18 -9.88 -34.25
C VAL A 97 11.66 -8.74 -35.15
N TRP A 98 10.87 -8.36 -36.16
CA TRP A 98 11.18 -7.23 -37.03
C TRP A 98 11.25 -5.91 -36.26
N LEU A 99 10.27 -5.63 -35.40
CA LEU A 99 10.28 -4.46 -34.52
C LEU A 99 11.50 -4.45 -33.59
N LEU A 100 11.88 -5.60 -33.04
CA LEU A 100 13.09 -5.74 -32.21
C LEU A 100 14.37 -5.40 -32.99
N VAL A 101 14.45 -5.79 -34.27
CA VAL A 101 15.57 -5.40 -35.16
C VAL A 101 15.58 -3.90 -35.39
N LEU A 102 14.43 -3.27 -35.62
CA LEU A 102 14.33 -1.82 -35.79
C LEU A 102 14.74 -1.06 -34.52
N ILE A 103 14.27 -1.51 -33.35
CA ILE A 103 14.67 -0.97 -32.05
C ILE A 103 16.18 -1.11 -31.87
N ASN A 104 16.75 -2.29 -32.08
CA ASN A 104 18.20 -2.51 -31.98
C ASN A 104 19.01 -1.54 -32.86
N ARG A 105 18.59 -1.36 -34.11
CA ARG A 105 19.27 -0.44 -35.05
C ARG A 105 19.17 1.02 -34.63
N SER A 106 18.05 1.43 -34.04
CA SER A 106 17.82 2.79 -33.54
C SER A 106 18.63 3.14 -32.28
N LEU A 107 19.12 2.13 -31.55
CA LEU A 107 19.90 2.33 -30.33
C LEU A 107 21.38 2.60 -30.63
N PRO A 108 22.05 3.41 -29.77
CA PRO A 108 23.50 3.55 -29.80
C PRO A 108 24.20 2.20 -29.65
N LEU A 109 25.35 2.01 -30.32
CA LEU A 109 26.11 0.74 -30.32
C LEU A 109 26.33 0.17 -28.91
N ARG A 110 26.69 1.03 -27.93
CA ARG A 110 26.91 0.64 -26.52
C ARG A 110 25.66 0.11 -25.80
N SER A 111 24.47 0.40 -26.32
CA SER A 111 23.19 0.01 -25.72
C SER A 111 22.50 -1.13 -26.48
N ARG A 112 23.01 -1.53 -27.66
CA ARG A 112 22.36 -2.56 -28.51
C ARG A 112 22.25 -3.93 -27.85
N TRP A 113 23.17 -4.29 -26.95
CA TRP A 113 23.10 -5.55 -26.21
C TRP A 113 21.81 -5.69 -25.39
N ILE A 114 21.17 -4.56 -25.00
CA ILE A 114 19.94 -4.57 -24.21
C ILE A 114 18.79 -5.27 -24.92
N THR A 115 18.78 -5.26 -26.27
CA THR A 115 17.71 -5.91 -27.03
C THR A 115 17.81 -7.43 -26.96
N LEU A 116 18.94 -8.01 -26.54
CA LEU A 116 19.03 -9.45 -26.25
C LEU A 116 18.04 -9.86 -25.17
N LEU A 117 17.82 -9.00 -24.17
CA LEU A 117 16.82 -9.23 -23.13
C LEU A 117 15.40 -9.26 -23.69
N LEU A 118 15.14 -8.58 -24.81
CA LEU A 118 13.84 -8.55 -25.49
C LEU A 118 13.68 -9.71 -26.47
N PHE A 119 14.72 -10.00 -27.28
CA PHE A 119 14.74 -11.13 -28.20
C PHE A 119 14.51 -12.46 -27.46
N PHE A 120 15.07 -12.61 -26.26
CA PHE A 120 14.93 -13.80 -25.42
C PHE A 120 14.06 -13.58 -24.20
N SER A 121 13.20 -12.55 -24.19
CA SER A 121 12.27 -12.35 -23.08
C SER A 121 11.25 -13.47 -23.06
N PRO A 122 11.19 -14.29 -21.99
CA PRO A 122 10.17 -15.32 -21.90
C PRO A 122 8.76 -14.72 -21.84
N ALA A 123 8.61 -13.48 -21.33
CA ALA A 123 7.33 -12.79 -21.29
C ALA A 123 6.80 -12.48 -22.70
N LEU A 124 7.64 -11.89 -23.58
CA LEU A 124 7.24 -11.58 -24.95
C LEU A 124 6.96 -12.87 -25.74
N ILE A 125 7.84 -13.87 -25.62
CA ILE A 125 7.68 -15.16 -26.30
C ILE A 125 6.43 -15.89 -25.79
N GLY A 126 6.20 -15.86 -24.48
CA GLY A 126 5.04 -16.48 -23.83
C GLY A 126 3.72 -15.88 -24.31
N ASP A 127 3.66 -14.56 -24.44
CA ASP A 127 2.49 -13.82 -24.93
C ASP A 127 2.18 -14.15 -26.41
N THR A 128 3.14 -13.97 -27.31
CA THR A 128 2.88 -14.10 -28.74
C THR A 128 2.93 -15.54 -29.26
N SER A 129 3.98 -16.29 -28.92
CA SER A 129 4.22 -17.61 -29.50
C SER A 129 3.47 -18.72 -28.78
N PHE A 130 3.44 -18.72 -27.45
CA PHE A 130 2.78 -19.79 -26.68
C PHE A 130 1.29 -19.53 -26.48
N TRP A 131 0.93 -18.35 -25.96
CA TRP A 131 -0.48 -18.00 -25.73
C TRP A 131 -1.21 -17.69 -27.03
N GLY A 132 -0.59 -16.89 -27.91
CA GLY A 132 -1.21 -16.41 -29.15
C GLY A 132 -1.91 -15.06 -28.99
N GLN A 133 -1.45 -14.20 -28.08
CA GLN A 133 -1.87 -12.81 -27.96
C GLN A 133 -0.96 -11.88 -28.79
N VAL A 134 -1.32 -10.60 -28.82
CA VAL A 134 -0.65 -9.56 -29.63
C VAL A 134 -0.22 -8.35 -28.80
N ASP A 135 -0.21 -8.47 -27.47
CA ASP A 135 0.06 -7.36 -26.54
C ASP A 135 1.52 -6.87 -26.60
N SER A 136 2.45 -7.71 -27.05
CA SER A 136 3.85 -7.31 -27.24
C SER A 136 4.00 -6.23 -28.33
N LEU A 137 3.20 -6.28 -29.39
CA LEU A 137 3.29 -5.40 -30.55
C LEU A 137 3.09 -3.91 -30.24
N PRO A 138 1.99 -3.47 -29.59
CA PRO A 138 1.82 -2.08 -29.21
C PRO A 138 2.96 -1.62 -28.30
N SER A 139 3.39 -2.44 -27.34
CA SER A 139 4.50 -2.06 -26.44
C SER A 139 5.80 -1.82 -27.22
N LEU A 140 6.13 -2.69 -28.18
CA LEU A 140 7.30 -2.53 -29.03
C LEU A 140 7.17 -1.35 -30.01
N LEU A 141 6.00 -1.09 -30.57
CA LEU A 141 5.74 0.08 -31.41
C LEU A 141 5.96 1.38 -30.62
N ALA A 142 5.46 1.47 -29.39
CA ALA A 142 5.67 2.64 -28.55
C ALA A 142 7.12 2.75 -28.05
N LEU A 143 7.79 1.63 -27.76
CA LEU A 143 9.22 1.63 -27.44
C LEU A 143 10.05 2.13 -28.64
N TYR A 144 9.72 1.67 -29.85
CA TYR A 144 10.38 2.12 -31.07
C TYR A 144 10.12 3.61 -31.36
N SER A 145 8.90 4.09 -31.10
CA SER A 145 8.62 5.53 -31.12
C SER A 145 9.55 6.30 -30.19
N LEU A 146 9.73 5.83 -28.95
CA LEU A 146 10.61 6.48 -27.97
C LEU A 146 12.07 6.51 -28.44
N THR A 147 12.57 5.45 -29.06
CA THR A 147 13.96 5.42 -29.57
C THR A 147 14.13 6.30 -30.81
N LEU A 148 13.13 6.36 -31.68
CA LEU A 148 13.10 7.22 -32.86
C LEU A 148 13.01 8.71 -32.54
N LEU A 149 12.44 9.09 -31.40
CA LEU A 149 12.19 10.50 -31.08
C LEU A 149 13.44 11.39 -31.17
N ARG A 150 14.63 10.79 -30.99
CA ARG A 150 15.92 11.49 -31.12
C ARG A 150 16.41 11.67 -32.56
N SER A 151 16.06 10.76 -33.47
CA SER A 151 16.55 10.73 -34.85
C SER A 151 15.48 11.21 -35.84
N ASN A 152 14.21 10.85 -35.64
CA ASN A 152 13.09 11.22 -36.50
C ASN A 152 11.79 11.36 -35.68
N SER A 153 11.44 12.60 -35.35
CA SER A 153 10.25 12.91 -34.55
C SER A 153 8.92 12.66 -35.28
N VAL A 154 8.92 12.73 -36.62
CA VAL A 154 7.72 12.43 -37.43
C VAL A 154 7.40 10.94 -37.36
N LEU A 155 8.37 10.08 -37.69
CA LEU A 155 8.19 8.63 -37.57
C LEU A 155 7.88 8.21 -36.13
N SER A 156 8.52 8.85 -35.15
CA SER A 156 8.19 8.64 -33.75
C SER A 156 6.70 8.89 -33.45
N ALA A 157 6.13 9.99 -33.93
CA ALA A 157 4.70 10.28 -33.75
C ALA A 157 3.80 9.25 -34.46
N VAL A 158 4.13 8.88 -35.70
CA VAL A 158 3.37 7.86 -36.47
C VAL A 158 3.37 6.51 -35.75
N PHE A 159 4.54 5.99 -35.37
CA PHE A 159 4.62 4.71 -34.66
C PHE A 159 3.93 4.75 -33.29
N TYR A 160 3.93 5.90 -32.61
CA TYR A 160 3.17 6.05 -31.37
C TYR A 160 1.66 6.03 -31.61
N GLY A 161 1.17 6.72 -32.64
CA GLY A 161 -0.24 6.68 -33.04
C GLY A 161 -0.70 5.26 -33.38
N LEU A 162 0.12 4.49 -34.09
CA LEU A 162 -0.13 3.06 -34.34
C LEU A 162 -0.15 2.24 -33.05
N ALA A 163 0.77 2.51 -32.12
CA ALA A 163 0.83 1.80 -30.85
C ALA A 163 -0.45 2.00 -30.02
N VAL A 164 -0.95 3.25 -29.95
CA VAL A 164 -2.21 3.59 -29.26
C VAL A 164 -3.44 3.03 -30.00
N ALA A 165 -3.43 3.03 -31.33
CA ALA A 165 -4.49 2.44 -32.15
C ALA A 165 -4.59 0.92 -31.97
N TYR A 166 -3.46 0.28 -31.67
CA TYR A 166 -3.41 -1.15 -31.42
C TYR A 166 -3.89 -1.48 -30.00
N LYS A 167 -3.40 -0.76 -28.97
CA LYS A 167 -3.90 -0.84 -27.59
C LYS A 167 -3.93 0.55 -26.93
N PRO A 168 -5.12 1.08 -26.58
CA PRO A 168 -5.27 2.42 -26.00
C PRO A 168 -4.54 2.66 -24.68
N ILE A 169 -4.24 1.61 -23.90
CA ILE A 169 -3.49 1.72 -22.64
C ILE A 169 -2.14 2.44 -22.80
N LEU A 170 -1.56 2.45 -24.01
CA LEU A 170 -0.30 3.16 -24.28
C LEU A 170 -0.46 4.68 -24.32
N ILE A 171 -1.68 5.21 -24.29
CA ILE A 171 -1.93 6.65 -24.12
C ILE A 171 -1.38 7.19 -22.80
N LEU A 172 -1.23 6.32 -21.78
CA LEU A 172 -0.72 6.69 -20.45
C LEU A 172 0.71 7.28 -20.49
N ILE A 173 1.52 6.91 -21.47
CA ILE A 173 2.88 7.43 -21.63
C ILE A 173 2.96 8.64 -22.58
N SER A 174 1.82 9.11 -23.12
CA SER A 174 1.76 10.28 -24.00
C SER A 174 2.35 11.55 -23.37
N PRO A 175 2.14 11.87 -22.07
CA PRO A 175 2.71 13.09 -21.51
C PRO A 175 4.24 13.06 -21.50
N ILE A 176 4.83 11.87 -21.36
CA ILE A 176 6.28 11.67 -21.42
C ILE A 176 6.77 11.96 -22.84
N LEU A 177 6.22 11.27 -23.84
CA LEU A 177 6.65 11.46 -25.23
C LEU A 177 6.42 12.89 -25.72
N TRP A 178 5.28 13.49 -25.37
CA TRP A 178 4.95 14.87 -25.71
C TRP A 178 5.97 15.86 -25.11
N PHE A 179 6.28 15.72 -23.82
CA PHE A 179 7.30 16.55 -23.15
C PHE A 179 8.68 16.42 -23.81
N LEU A 180 9.09 15.18 -24.17
CA LEU A 180 10.38 14.95 -24.82
C LEU A 180 10.39 15.48 -26.27
N ALA A 181 9.27 15.43 -26.99
CA ALA A 181 9.11 16.06 -28.30
C ALA A 181 9.22 17.58 -28.21
N GLY A 182 8.72 18.18 -27.13
CA GLY A 182 8.89 19.62 -26.87
C GLY A 182 10.35 20.04 -26.69
N LYS A 183 11.19 19.20 -26.06
CA LYS A 183 12.66 19.42 -26.03
C LYS A 183 13.31 19.39 -27.43
N ARG A 184 12.59 18.92 -28.45
CA ARG A 184 13.00 18.92 -29.87
C ARG A 184 12.28 19.99 -30.71
N ARG A 185 11.58 20.94 -30.07
CA ARG A 185 10.73 21.94 -30.73
C ARG A 185 9.60 21.32 -31.58
N PHE A 186 9.22 20.08 -31.27
CA PHE A 186 8.18 19.30 -31.96
C PHE A 186 6.93 19.12 -31.08
N TRP A 187 6.62 20.11 -30.23
CA TRP A 187 5.64 19.98 -29.15
C TRP A 187 4.20 19.91 -29.66
N TRP A 188 3.80 20.72 -30.64
CA TRP A 188 2.42 20.69 -31.16
C TRP A 188 2.25 19.68 -32.30
N GLN A 189 3.31 19.43 -33.08
CA GLN A 189 3.27 18.48 -34.20
C GLN A 189 3.17 17.03 -33.73
N PHE A 190 3.82 16.67 -32.60
CA PHE A 190 3.80 15.31 -32.08
C PHE A 190 2.38 14.80 -31.78
N PRO A 191 1.58 15.46 -30.91
CA PRO A 191 0.23 15.00 -30.62
C PRO A 191 -0.69 15.08 -31.86
N LEU A 192 -0.49 16.08 -32.73
CA LEU A 192 -1.23 16.18 -33.98
C LEU A 192 -1.00 14.95 -34.88
N LEU A 193 0.26 14.62 -35.20
CA LEU A 193 0.59 13.50 -36.08
C LEU A 193 0.26 12.13 -35.47
N ALA A 194 0.54 11.95 -34.17
CA ALA A 194 0.19 10.72 -33.47
C ALA A 194 -1.33 10.54 -33.42
N GLY A 195 -2.07 11.61 -33.14
CA GLY A 195 -3.53 11.64 -33.19
C GLY A 195 -4.07 11.35 -34.59
N THR A 196 -3.54 12.00 -35.63
CA THR A 196 -3.93 11.74 -37.03
C THR A 196 -3.70 10.29 -37.39
N THR A 197 -2.54 9.71 -37.04
CA THR A 197 -2.27 8.30 -37.31
C THR A 197 -3.25 7.40 -36.56
N PHE A 198 -3.51 7.69 -35.28
CA PHE A 198 -4.51 6.97 -34.49
C PHE A 198 -5.89 6.97 -35.18
N PHE A 199 -6.41 8.14 -35.54
CA PHE A 199 -7.73 8.24 -36.17
C PHE A 199 -7.79 7.63 -37.57
N VAL A 200 -6.74 7.78 -38.39
CA VAL A 200 -6.69 7.24 -39.76
C VAL A 200 -6.81 5.72 -39.78
N THR A 201 -6.36 5.01 -38.73
CA THR A 201 -6.50 3.55 -38.66
C THR A 201 -7.96 3.06 -38.62
N ALA A 202 -8.92 3.93 -38.30
CA ALA A 202 -10.34 3.61 -38.30
C ALA A 202 -11.05 3.92 -39.64
N ILE A 203 -10.39 4.56 -40.60
CA ILE A 203 -10.98 4.86 -41.92
C ILE A 203 -11.45 3.59 -42.65
N PRO A 204 -10.69 2.49 -42.68
CA PRO A 204 -11.12 1.28 -43.40
C PRO A 204 -12.45 0.70 -42.88
N THR A 205 -12.74 0.83 -41.59
CA THR A 205 -13.95 0.27 -40.97
C THR A 205 -15.07 1.29 -40.80
N GLY A 206 -14.76 2.58 -40.61
CA GLY A 206 -15.74 3.63 -40.35
C GLY A 206 -16.06 4.56 -41.53
N GLY A 207 -15.33 4.45 -42.64
CA GLY A 207 -15.53 5.29 -43.83
C GLY A 207 -15.42 6.78 -43.51
N LEU A 208 -16.38 7.58 -44.00
CA LEU A 208 -16.46 9.02 -43.71
C LEU A 208 -16.79 9.32 -42.24
N ASN A 209 -17.37 8.37 -41.50
CA ASN A 209 -17.77 8.50 -40.10
C ASN A 209 -16.77 7.86 -39.12
N PHE A 210 -15.50 7.74 -39.53
CA PHE A 210 -14.47 7.05 -38.76
C PHE A 210 -14.21 7.63 -37.36
N ILE A 211 -14.39 8.93 -37.14
CA ILE A 211 -14.18 9.56 -35.82
C ILE A 211 -15.27 9.11 -34.82
N PRO A 212 -16.58 9.33 -35.07
CA PRO A 212 -17.63 8.80 -34.20
C PRO A 212 -17.54 7.29 -33.99
N HIS A 213 -17.24 6.55 -35.06
CA HIS A 213 -17.07 5.10 -35.00
C HIS A 213 -15.92 4.67 -34.09
N LEU A 214 -14.75 5.31 -34.19
CA LEU A 214 -13.63 4.99 -33.32
C LEU A 214 -13.92 5.34 -31.85
N LEU A 215 -14.57 6.48 -31.60
CA LEU A 215 -14.94 6.89 -30.24
C LEU A 215 -15.92 5.90 -29.60
N SER A 216 -16.97 5.46 -30.32
CA SER A 216 -17.90 4.45 -29.79
C SER A 216 -17.19 3.12 -29.51
N ARG A 217 -16.16 2.78 -30.29
CA ARG A 217 -15.34 1.58 -30.05
C ARG A 217 -14.46 1.67 -28.81
N ILE A 218 -13.88 2.83 -28.54
CA ILE A 218 -13.15 3.08 -27.29
C ILE A 218 -14.07 2.96 -26.08
N PHE A 219 -15.26 3.56 -26.14
CA PHE A 219 -16.21 3.50 -25.01
C PHE A 219 -16.70 2.08 -24.74
N GLU A 220 -16.98 1.28 -25.78
CA GLU A 220 -17.34 -0.12 -25.59
C GLU A 220 -16.19 -0.92 -24.96
N GLN A 221 -14.96 -0.75 -25.45
CA GLN A 221 -13.78 -1.44 -24.89
C GLN A 221 -13.56 -1.10 -23.40
N ILE A 222 -13.66 0.18 -23.02
CA ILE A 222 -13.51 0.61 -21.61
C ILE A 222 -14.62 0.02 -20.72
N GLY A 223 -15.82 -0.14 -21.27
CA GLY A 223 -17.00 -0.64 -20.56
C GLY A 223 -17.14 -2.17 -20.51
N THR A 224 -16.36 -2.91 -21.31
CA THR A 224 -16.56 -4.36 -21.49
C THR A 224 -16.31 -5.17 -20.21
N TYR A 225 -15.30 -4.77 -19.42
CA TYR A 225 -14.83 -5.54 -18.27
C TYR A 225 -14.73 -4.68 -16.98
N PRO A 226 -15.86 -4.28 -16.38
CA PRO A 226 -15.90 -3.40 -15.21
C PRO A 226 -15.64 -4.17 -13.89
N PHE A 227 -14.53 -4.87 -13.83
CA PHE A 227 -14.14 -5.70 -12.67
C PHE A 227 -12.85 -5.21 -12.04
N MET A 228 -12.65 -5.45 -10.74
CA MET A 228 -11.44 -5.07 -10.02
C MET A 228 -10.19 -5.63 -10.71
N THR A 229 -10.22 -6.92 -11.06
CA THR A 229 -9.22 -7.58 -11.87
C THR A 229 -9.81 -8.82 -12.55
N ILE A 230 -9.32 -9.14 -13.74
CA ILE A 230 -9.64 -10.36 -14.48
C ILE A 230 -8.37 -11.18 -14.57
N ASN A 231 -8.27 -12.20 -13.72
CA ASN A 231 -7.14 -13.12 -13.65
C ASN A 231 -5.77 -12.44 -13.42
N ALA A 232 -5.70 -11.13 -13.23
CA ALA A 232 -4.45 -10.41 -13.07
C ALA A 232 -4.02 -10.39 -11.61
N TRP A 233 -2.80 -10.85 -11.35
CA TRP A 233 -2.22 -10.86 -10.02
C TRP A 233 -1.61 -9.50 -9.67
N ASN A 234 -2.44 -8.63 -9.08
CA ASN A 234 -2.13 -7.23 -8.72
C ASN A 234 -2.68 -6.89 -7.31
N LEU A 235 -2.87 -5.61 -6.98
CA LEU A 235 -3.40 -5.21 -5.66
C LEU A 235 -4.75 -5.87 -5.35
N TRP A 236 -5.59 -6.09 -6.38
CA TRP A 236 -6.96 -6.57 -6.22
C TRP A 236 -7.08 -8.09 -6.07
N SER A 237 -5.95 -8.80 -6.07
CA SER A 237 -5.87 -10.25 -5.84
C SER A 237 -5.08 -10.60 -4.59
N LEU A 238 -4.92 -9.66 -3.64
CA LEU A 238 -4.25 -9.92 -2.37
C LEU A 238 -5.01 -10.95 -1.53
N LEU A 239 -6.17 -10.62 -0.96
CA LEU A 239 -7.07 -11.57 -0.27
C LEU A 239 -8.50 -11.00 -0.18
N PRO A 240 -9.58 -11.77 -0.47
CA PRO A 240 -9.56 -13.09 -1.10
C PRO A 240 -9.10 -13.02 -2.57
N VAL A 241 -8.59 -14.13 -3.10
CA VAL A 241 -8.21 -14.26 -4.52
C VAL A 241 -9.48 -14.41 -5.37
N ASN A 242 -10.28 -13.35 -5.43
CA ASN A 242 -11.51 -13.31 -6.20
C ASN A 242 -11.27 -12.48 -7.46
N SER A 243 -10.97 -13.17 -8.55
CA SER A 243 -11.05 -12.57 -9.88
C SER A 243 -12.52 -12.28 -10.20
N TRP A 244 -12.81 -11.22 -10.95
CA TRP A 244 -14.17 -10.88 -11.42
C TRP A 244 -15.15 -10.24 -10.41
N ILE A 245 -14.65 -9.61 -9.32
CA ILE A 245 -15.50 -8.73 -8.50
C ILE A 245 -15.76 -7.41 -9.24
N PRO A 246 -16.99 -6.88 -9.32
CA PRO A 246 -17.27 -5.57 -9.92
C PRO A 246 -16.41 -4.44 -9.35
N ASP A 247 -15.90 -3.53 -10.18
CA ASP A 247 -15.04 -2.43 -9.69
C ASP A 247 -15.79 -1.23 -9.11
N ASN A 248 -17.12 -1.27 -9.17
CA ASN A 248 -18.01 -0.35 -8.45
C ASN A 248 -18.22 -0.75 -6.98
N THR A 249 -17.74 -1.91 -6.54
CA THR A 249 -17.76 -2.31 -5.12
C THR A 249 -17.12 -1.21 -4.27
N SER A 250 -17.86 -0.75 -3.28
CA SER A 250 -17.44 0.32 -2.39
C SER A 250 -16.41 -0.18 -1.37
N ILE A 251 -15.48 0.69 -1.00
CA ILE A 251 -14.52 0.52 0.08
C ILE A 251 -14.52 1.86 0.82
N LEU A 252 -15.12 1.92 2.02
CA LEU A 252 -15.28 3.16 2.78
C LEU A 252 -15.99 4.28 1.97
N GLY A 253 -17.03 3.92 1.22
CA GLY A 253 -17.86 4.86 0.45
C GLY A 253 -17.28 5.29 -0.89
N ILE A 254 -16.07 4.86 -1.27
CA ILE A 254 -15.53 5.07 -2.62
C ILE A 254 -15.44 3.75 -3.38
N SER A 255 -15.71 3.74 -4.68
CA SER A 255 -15.55 2.51 -5.48
C SER A 255 -14.09 2.06 -5.54
N ALA A 256 -13.86 0.75 -5.66
CA ALA A 256 -12.53 0.18 -5.87
C ALA A 256 -11.82 0.80 -7.08
N HIS A 257 -12.55 1.08 -8.16
CA HIS A 257 -12.04 1.84 -9.30
C HIS A 257 -11.46 3.22 -8.89
N THR A 258 -12.20 3.96 -8.06
CA THR A 258 -11.77 5.28 -7.57
C THR A 258 -10.56 5.16 -6.64
N ALA A 259 -10.58 4.20 -5.71
CA ALA A 259 -9.47 3.95 -4.79
C ALA A 259 -8.19 3.57 -5.56
N GLY A 260 -8.28 2.68 -6.54
CA GLY A 260 -7.17 2.28 -7.40
C GLY A 260 -6.60 3.43 -8.22
N THR A 261 -7.49 4.28 -8.76
CA THR A 261 -7.09 5.48 -9.49
C THR A 261 -6.34 6.47 -8.59
N ILE A 262 -6.81 6.69 -7.36
CA ILE A 262 -6.12 7.56 -6.39
C ILE A 262 -4.72 7.00 -6.06
N LEU A 263 -4.61 5.70 -5.79
CA LEU A 263 -3.33 5.04 -5.52
C LEU A 263 -2.36 5.16 -6.70
N PHE A 264 -2.85 4.94 -7.92
CA PHE A 264 -2.07 5.14 -9.14
C PHE A 264 -1.60 6.59 -9.29
N VAL A 265 -2.47 7.58 -9.13
CA VAL A 265 -2.13 9.01 -9.26
C VAL A 265 -1.11 9.42 -8.20
N VAL A 266 -1.28 9.02 -6.94
CA VAL A 266 -0.34 9.36 -5.86
C VAL A 266 1.05 8.77 -6.14
N THR A 267 1.13 7.49 -6.51
CA THR A 267 2.40 6.83 -6.82
C THR A 267 3.05 7.36 -8.10
N LEU A 268 2.24 7.77 -9.08
CA LEU A 268 2.70 8.48 -10.27
C LEU A 268 3.32 9.84 -9.93
N LEU A 269 2.67 10.64 -9.10
CA LEU A 269 3.19 11.95 -8.66
C LEU A 269 4.52 11.81 -7.91
N VAL A 270 4.68 10.78 -7.09
CA VAL A 270 5.96 10.45 -6.43
C VAL A 270 7.05 10.15 -7.47
N SER A 271 6.73 9.33 -8.47
CA SER A 271 7.65 8.96 -9.55
C SER A 271 8.05 10.17 -10.40
N LEU A 272 7.09 11.03 -10.74
CA LEU A 272 7.31 12.28 -11.48
C LEU A 272 8.16 13.26 -10.67
N ASN A 273 7.92 13.39 -9.37
CA ASN A 273 8.75 14.24 -8.51
C ASN A 273 10.19 13.72 -8.43
N SER A 274 10.39 12.40 -8.43
CA SER A 274 11.73 11.80 -8.51
C SER A 274 12.42 12.10 -9.84
N TRP A 275 11.71 12.01 -10.96
CA TRP A 275 12.27 12.38 -12.27
C TRP A 275 12.54 13.89 -12.39
N ARG A 276 11.68 14.73 -11.81
CA ARG A 276 11.86 16.20 -11.70
C ARG A 276 13.14 16.55 -10.95
N LYS A 277 13.45 15.88 -9.84
CA LYS A 277 14.71 16.04 -9.09
C LYS A 277 15.95 15.70 -9.93
N HIS A 278 15.78 14.93 -11.01
CA HIS A 278 16.81 14.63 -12.00
C HIS A 278 16.64 15.45 -13.28
N HIS A 279 16.04 16.64 -13.17
CA HIS A 279 15.85 17.63 -14.25
C HIS A 279 15.18 17.06 -15.50
N PHE A 280 14.30 16.06 -15.32
CA PHE A 280 13.63 15.35 -16.40
C PHE A 280 14.60 14.87 -17.49
N ALA A 281 15.75 14.31 -17.08
CA ALA A 281 16.77 13.83 -18.00
C ALA A 281 16.22 12.78 -18.97
N LEU A 282 16.50 12.95 -20.26
CA LEU A 282 16.03 12.09 -21.38
C LEU A 282 16.47 10.63 -21.23
N VAL A 283 17.58 10.39 -20.52
CA VAL A 283 18.11 9.05 -20.31
C VAL A 283 17.20 8.19 -19.42
N PHE A 284 16.38 8.82 -18.56
CA PHE A 284 15.45 8.14 -17.66
C PHE A 284 14.02 8.04 -18.20
N ALA A 285 13.76 8.53 -19.42
CA ALA A 285 12.45 8.42 -20.04
C ALA A 285 11.94 6.97 -20.17
N PRO A 286 12.75 5.98 -20.60
CA PRO A 286 12.30 4.59 -20.64
C PRO A 286 11.87 4.07 -19.27
N ARG A 287 12.59 4.43 -18.20
CA ARG A 287 12.19 4.10 -16.83
C ARG A 287 10.83 4.69 -16.51
N MET A 288 10.62 5.97 -16.79
CA MET A 288 9.36 6.64 -16.45
C MET A 288 8.18 6.00 -17.19
N CYS A 289 8.31 5.69 -18.48
CA CYS A 289 7.29 4.97 -19.25
C CYS A 289 6.98 3.59 -18.64
N ALA A 290 8.02 2.82 -18.28
CA ALA A 290 7.86 1.54 -17.61
C ALA A 290 7.13 1.68 -16.27
N THR A 291 7.55 2.62 -15.42
CA THR A 291 6.94 2.86 -14.11
C THR A 291 5.47 3.25 -14.23
N ILE A 292 5.09 4.11 -15.19
CA ILE A 292 3.67 4.46 -15.42
C ILE A 292 2.84 3.20 -15.72
N LEU A 293 3.27 2.39 -16.69
CA LEU A 293 2.51 1.22 -17.14
C LEU A 293 2.43 0.14 -16.04
N LEU A 294 3.51 -0.08 -15.30
CA LEU A 294 3.55 -1.05 -14.20
C LEU A 294 2.74 -0.60 -12.98
N LEU A 295 2.77 0.71 -12.63
CA LEU A 295 1.91 1.25 -11.57
C LEU A 295 0.44 1.18 -11.96
N PHE A 296 0.12 1.44 -13.22
CA PHE A 296 -1.25 1.32 -13.73
C PHE A 296 -1.76 -0.11 -13.56
N PHE A 297 -1.01 -1.10 -14.05
CA PHE A 297 -1.31 -2.53 -13.84
C PHE A 297 -1.52 -2.91 -12.37
N THR A 298 -0.67 -2.37 -11.49
CA THR A 298 -0.64 -2.76 -10.08
C THR A 298 -1.83 -2.22 -9.29
N PHE A 299 -2.18 -0.95 -9.52
CA PHE A 299 -3.09 -0.22 -8.64
C PHE A 299 -4.49 0.00 -9.23
N THR A 300 -4.63 0.09 -10.56
CA THR A 300 -5.94 0.34 -11.17
C THR A 300 -6.75 -0.93 -11.34
N THR A 301 -8.07 -0.77 -11.51
CA THR A 301 -8.99 -1.87 -11.79
C THR A 301 -9.06 -2.18 -13.29
N ARG A 302 -9.85 -3.18 -13.69
CA ARG A 302 -10.06 -3.62 -15.10
C ARG A 302 -8.80 -4.15 -15.77
N MET A 303 -7.91 -4.75 -14.97
CA MET A 303 -6.66 -5.30 -15.45
C MET A 303 -6.81 -6.78 -15.85
N HIS A 304 -6.13 -7.17 -16.93
CA HIS A 304 -5.95 -8.55 -17.37
C HIS A 304 -4.52 -9.01 -17.05
N GLU A 305 -4.33 -10.32 -16.93
CA GLU A 305 -3.04 -10.96 -16.63
C GLU A 305 -1.89 -10.49 -17.54
N ARG A 306 -2.21 -10.19 -18.80
CA ARG A 306 -1.24 -9.77 -19.82
C ARG A 306 -0.84 -8.29 -19.77
N HIS A 307 -1.60 -7.43 -19.11
CA HIS A 307 -1.35 -5.98 -19.10
C HIS A 307 -0.02 -5.58 -18.44
N LEU A 308 0.56 -6.43 -17.58
CA LEU A 308 1.88 -6.22 -17.00
C LEU A 308 2.98 -6.15 -18.08
N LEU A 309 2.80 -6.86 -19.21
CA LEU A 309 3.75 -6.91 -20.33
C LEU A 309 4.10 -5.52 -20.87
N PHE A 310 3.14 -4.59 -20.92
CA PHE A 310 3.33 -3.30 -21.59
C PHE A 310 4.50 -2.49 -21.03
N GLY A 311 4.80 -2.63 -19.74
CA GLY A 311 5.93 -1.93 -19.09
C GLY A 311 7.29 -2.62 -19.28
N LEU A 312 7.33 -3.92 -19.58
CA LEU A 312 8.57 -4.71 -19.61
C LEU A 312 9.56 -4.25 -20.69
N PRO A 313 9.16 -3.96 -21.94
CA PRO A 313 10.09 -3.50 -22.96
C PRO A 313 10.78 -2.17 -22.61
N PHE A 314 10.03 -1.23 -22.04
CA PHE A 314 10.57 0.04 -21.55
C PHE A 314 11.54 -0.16 -20.38
N LEU A 315 11.21 -1.08 -19.46
CA LEU A 315 12.06 -1.41 -18.32
C LEU A 315 13.38 -2.04 -18.77
N ALA A 316 13.35 -2.92 -19.77
CA ALA A 316 14.55 -3.48 -20.38
C ALA A 316 15.45 -2.38 -20.93
N LEU A 317 14.90 -1.43 -21.71
CA LEU A 317 15.67 -0.32 -22.24
C LEU A 317 16.26 0.58 -21.13
N ALA A 318 15.52 0.77 -20.03
CA ALA A 318 15.97 1.58 -18.89
C ALA A 318 17.25 1.03 -18.23
N ILE A 319 17.50 -0.29 -18.29
CA ILE A 319 18.71 -0.95 -17.75
C ILE A 319 19.98 -0.38 -18.38
N SER A 320 19.92 0.08 -19.64
CA SER A 320 21.07 0.71 -20.32
C SER A 320 21.60 1.94 -19.58
N SER A 321 20.73 2.63 -18.84
CA SER A 321 21.04 3.81 -18.03
C SER A 321 21.17 3.48 -16.54
N GLN A 322 20.43 2.48 -16.07
CA GLN A 322 20.32 2.11 -14.66
C GLN A 322 20.41 0.59 -14.52
N LYS A 323 21.63 0.08 -14.44
CA LYS A 323 21.91 -1.37 -14.47
C LYS A 323 21.17 -2.19 -13.41
N PHE A 324 20.89 -1.60 -12.24
CA PHE A 324 20.17 -2.28 -11.15
C PHE A 324 18.73 -2.66 -11.52
N LEU A 325 18.14 -2.04 -12.55
CA LEU A 325 16.80 -2.37 -13.05
C LEU A 325 16.70 -3.78 -13.67
N VAL A 326 17.83 -4.48 -13.83
CA VAL A 326 17.82 -5.90 -14.20
C VAL A 326 17.03 -6.74 -13.19
N LEU A 327 17.10 -6.41 -11.89
CA LEU A 327 16.38 -7.14 -10.85
C LEU A 327 14.86 -6.99 -11.01
N PRO A 328 14.25 -5.78 -11.00
CA PRO A 328 12.82 -5.66 -11.23
C PRO A 328 12.38 -6.18 -12.60
N PHE A 329 13.20 -6.06 -13.66
CA PHE A 329 12.88 -6.65 -14.97
C PHE A 329 12.74 -8.17 -14.90
N THR A 330 13.69 -8.86 -14.26
CA THR A 330 13.64 -10.31 -14.07
C THR A 330 12.45 -10.72 -13.20
N LEU A 331 12.21 -10.00 -12.10
CA LEU A 331 11.09 -10.26 -11.20
C LEU A 331 9.74 -10.12 -11.91
N TYR A 332 9.48 -9.01 -12.60
CA TYR A 332 8.25 -8.83 -13.36
C TYR A 332 8.11 -9.84 -14.50
N SER A 333 9.20 -10.22 -15.17
CA SER A 333 9.16 -11.28 -16.17
C SER A 333 8.71 -12.61 -15.56
N ALA A 334 9.21 -12.96 -14.37
CA ALA A 334 8.77 -14.15 -13.65
C ALA A 334 7.31 -14.04 -13.18
N TYR A 335 6.91 -12.91 -12.61
CA TYR A 335 5.52 -12.68 -12.17
C TYR A 335 4.54 -12.80 -13.33
N PHE A 336 4.89 -12.19 -14.47
CA PHE A 336 4.12 -12.29 -15.70
C PHE A 336 3.96 -13.73 -16.15
N LEU A 337 5.03 -14.52 -16.17
CA LEU A 337 4.98 -15.92 -16.59
C LEU A 337 4.12 -16.78 -15.66
N PHE A 338 4.23 -16.60 -14.34
CA PHE A 338 3.38 -17.35 -13.41
C PHE A 338 1.91 -16.96 -13.56
N ASN A 339 1.64 -15.66 -13.70
CA ASN A 339 0.28 -15.14 -13.87
C ASN A 339 -0.32 -15.63 -15.20
N LEU A 340 0.43 -15.52 -16.29
CA LEU A 340 0.06 -16.01 -17.61
C LEU A 340 -0.17 -17.53 -17.55
N TYR A 341 0.78 -18.33 -17.08
CA TYR A 341 0.58 -19.78 -16.96
C TYR A 341 -0.64 -20.13 -16.08
N GLY A 342 -0.80 -19.44 -14.95
CA GLY A 342 -1.94 -19.61 -14.05
C GLY A 342 -3.27 -19.38 -14.76
N ALA A 343 -3.40 -18.27 -15.49
CA ALA A 343 -4.59 -17.96 -16.27
C ALA A 343 -4.81 -18.95 -17.43
N PHE A 344 -3.76 -19.35 -18.13
CA PHE A 344 -3.82 -20.36 -19.20
C PHE A 344 -4.35 -21.70 -18.66
N SER A 345 -3.81 -22.14 -17.53
CA SER A 345 -4.22 -23.39 -16.87
C SER A 345 -5.65 -23.29 -16.34
N TRP A 346 -6.00 -22.18 -15.67
CA TRP A 346 -7.35 -21.91 -15.15
C TRP A 346 -8.42 -22.04 -16.24
N VAL A 347 -8.19 -21.43 -17.39
CA VAL A 347 -9.09 -21.51 -18.55
C VAL A 347 -9.25 -22.95 -19.06
N ASN A 348 -8.17 -23.72 -19.13
CA ASN A 348 -8.15 -25.05 -19.73
C ASN A 348 -8.50 -26.19 -18.76
N HIS A 349 -8.59 -25.92 -17.45
CA HIS A 349 -8.83 -26.93 -16.40
C HIS A 349 -10.03 -26.55 -15.52
N ALA A 350 -11.19 -26.38 -16.15
CA ALA A 350 -12.47 -26.16 -15.48
C ALA A 350 -12.44 -25.00 -14.44
N GLN A 351 -11.72 -23.93 -14.73
CA GLN A 351 -11.61 -22.75 -13.85
C GLN A 351 -11.01 -23.06 -12.47
N THR A 352 -10.14 -24.09 -12.40
CA THR A 352 -9.35 -24.41 -11.21
C THR A 352 -7.96 -23.80 -11.33
N TRP A 353 -7.55 -23.03 -10.32
CA TRP A 353 -6.22 -22.44 -10.31
C TRP A 353 -5.16 -23.52 -10.05
N PRO A 354 -4.05 -23.57 -10.79
CA PRO A 354 -2.96 -24.51 -10.53
C PRO A 354 -2.14 -24.14 -9.27
N PHE A 355 -2.39 -22.97 -8.69
CA PHE A 355 -1.68 -22.45 -7.52
C PHE A 355 -2.66 -22.19 -6.37
N SER A 356 -2.17 -22.34 -5.13
CA SER A 356 -2.96 -21.99 -3.94
C SER A 356 -3.22 -20.49 -3.86
N SER A 357 -4.29 -20.10 -3.17
CA SER A 357 -4.62 -18.69 -2.92
C SER A 357 -3.47 -17.95 -2.21
N ALA A 358 -2.78 -18.61 -1.29
CA ALA A 358 -1.60 -18.07 -0.61
C ALA A 358 -0.45 -17.78 -1.60
N PHE A 359 -0.22 -18.63 -2.60
CA PHE A 359 0.81 -18.38 -3.61
C PHE A 359 0.43 -17.21 -4.52
N ILE A 360 -0.82 -17.13 -4.97
CA ILE A 360 -1.31 -16.01 -5.80
C ILE A 360 -1.21 -14.69 -5.02
N SER A 361 -1.62 -14.70 -3.75
CA SER A 361 -1.49 -13.57 -2.83
C SER A 361 -0.02 -13.14 -2.67
N LEU A 362 0.89 -14.10 -2.50
CA LEU A 362 2.33 -13.85 -2.40
C LEU A 362 2.88 -13.15 -3.66
N ILE A 363 2.55 -13.65 -4.86
CA ILE A 363 3.01 -13.02 -6.09
C ILE A 363 2.39 -11.62 -6.25
N SER A 364 1.12 -11.45 -5.91
CA SER A 364 0.43 -10.16 -5.91
C SER A 364 1.10 -9.14 -4.97
N TRP A 365 1.48 -9.56 -3.76
CA TRP A 365 2.28 -8.77 -2.83
C TRP A 365 3.65 -8.39 -3.41
N LEU A 366 4.33 -9.34 -4.04
CA LEU A 366 5.64 -9.10 -4.66
C LEU A 366 5.54 -8.11 -5.84
N VAL A 367 4.45 -8.16 -6.62
CA VAL A 367 4.14 -7.17 -7.66
C VAL A 367 3.98 -5.78 -7.03
N VAL A 368 3.14 -5.64 -6.00
CA VAL A 368 2.91 -4.36 -5.30
C VAL A 368 4.22 -3.79 -4.74
N ILE A 369 5.01 -4.62 -4.05
CA ILE A 369 6.29 -4.21 -3.45
C ILE A 369 7.29 -3.78 -4.54
N THR A 370 7.38 -4.52 -5.64
CA THR A 370 8.28 -4.18 -6.76
C THR A 370 7.85 -2.86 -7.41
N SER A 371 6.54 -2.63 -7.57
CA SER A 371 5.98 -1.41 -8.15
C SER A 371 6.21 -0.19 -7.27
N LEU A 372 5.97 -0.31 -5.97
CA LEU A 372 6.29 0.72 -4.99
C LEU A 372 7.80 1.01 -4.97
N SER A 373 8.63 -0.03 -5.04
CA SER A 373 10.10 0.14 -5.06
C SER A 373 10.55 0.89 -6.33
N LEU A 374 9.94 0.64 -7.49
CA LEU A 374 10.20 1.39 -8.72
C LEU A 374 9.80 2.87 -8.60
N ALA A 375 8.67 3.17 -7.95
CA ALA A 375 8.16 4.53 -7.78
C ALA A 375 8.95 5.35 -6.75
N PHE A 376 9.22 4.76 -5.58
CA PHE A 376 9.80 5.46 -4.42
C PHE A 376 11.33 5.43 -4.40
N ILE A 377 11.97 4.42 -4.98
CA ILE A 377 13.42 4.25 -4.92
C ILE A 377 14.04 4.56 -6.28
N TRP A 378 14.49 5.81 -6.46
CA TRP A 378 15.10 6.25 -7.72
C TRP A 378 16.51 5.69 -7.94
N ASP A 379 17.34 5.62 -6.92
CA ASP A 379 18.66 4.97 -7.01
C ASP A 379 18.74 3.87 -5.96
N TRP A 380 18.60 2.62 -6.40
CA TRP A 380 18.65 1.48 -5.50
C TRP A 380 20.03 1.35 -4.85
N SER A 381 21.09 1.63 -5.60
CA SER A 381 22.46 1.52 -5.06
C SER A 381 22.71 2.52 -3.94
N GLN A 382 22.30 3.78 -4.15
CA GLN A 382 22.41 4.82 -3.13
C GLN A 382 21.47 4.56 -1.96
N PHE A 383 20.24 4.11 -2.23
CA PHE A 383 19.26 3.76 -1.21
C PHE A 383 19.78 2.64 -0.30
N PHE A 384 20.21 1.51 -0.85
CA PHE A 384 20.73 0.40 -0.05
C PHE A 384 22.01 0.78 0.68
N ARG A 385 22.92 1.55 0.07
CA ARG A 385 24.09 2.08 0.78
C ARG A 385 23.67 2.97 1.96
N SER A 386 22.75 3.92 1.75
CA SER A 386 22.25 4.78 2.83
C SER A 386 21.52 3.98 3.91
N LEU A 387 20.73 2.98 3.52
CA LEU A 387 19.98 2.12 4.42
C LEU A 387 20.95 1.30 5.27
N LEU A 388 21.93 0.64 4.65
CA LEU A 388 22.97 -0.11 5.35
C LEU A 388 23.78 0.77 6.30
N VAL A 389 24.14 2.00 5.89
CA VAL A 389 24.81 2.96 6.79
C VAL A 389 23.89 3.32 7.96
N LYS A 390 22.60 3.61 7.72
CA LYS A 390 21.63 3.90 8.79
C LYS A 390 21.45 2.72 9.73
N ILE A 391 21.36 1.49 9.21
CA ILE A 391 21.26 0.25 9.99
C ILE A 391 22.53 0.07 10.81
N LYS A 392 23.73 0.15 10.22
CA LYS A 392 25.01 0.05 10.93
C LYS A 392 25.17 1.12 12.02
N THR A 393 24.78 2.36 11.71
CA THR A 393 24.82 3.46 12.69
C THR A 393 23.79 3.25 13.82
N ASN A 394 22.68 2.54 13.53
CA ASN A 394 21.55 2.33 14.43
C ASN A 394 21.25 0.88 14.78
N GLN A 395 22.27 0.03 14.85
CA GLN A 395 22.11 -1.42 15.09
C GLN A 395 21.26 -1.73 16.33
N LEU A 396 21.51 -1.05 17.45
CA LEU A 396 20.75 -1.25 18.69
C LEU A 396 19.27 -0.85 18.54
N LEU A 397 18.99 0.27 17.86
CA LEU A 397 17.61 0.68 17.60
C LEU A 397 16.92 -0.30 16.65
N VAL A 398 17.61 -0.73 15.59
CA VAL A 398 17.07 -1.69 14.63
C VAL A 398 16.78 -3.03 15.31
N GLY A 399 17.73 -3.55 16.09
CA GLY A 399 17.54 -4.76 16.88
C GLY A 399 16.38 -4.62 17.88
N LEU A 400 16.25 -3.46 18.53
CA LEU A 400 15.13 -3.17 19.43
C LEU A 400 13.79 -3.13 18.69
N LEU A 401 13.71 -2.50 17.51
CA LEU A 401 12.49 -2.43 16.72
C LEU A 401 12.11 -3.80 16.16
N ILE A 402 13.09 -4.63 15.77
CA ILE A 402 12.86 -6.03 15.39
C ILE A 402 12.28 -6.79 16.60
N PHE A 403 12.91 -6.69 17.77
CA PHE A 403 12.41 -7.31 18.99
C PHE A 403 10.98 -6.85 19.33
N ALA A 404 10.72 -5.54 19.25
CA ALA A 404 9.40 -4.96 19.47
C ALA A 404 8.35 -5.45 18.46
N THR A 405 8.74 -5.63 17.19
CA THR A 405 7.90 -6.18 16.14
C THR A 405 7.58 -7.64 16.42
N CYS A 406 8.59 -8.45 16.77
CA CYS A 406 8.40 -9.84 17.17
C CYS A 406 7.39 -9.95 18.32
N LEU A 407 7.53 -9.15 19.38
CA LEU A 407 6.58 -9.17 20.50
C LEU A 407 5.14 -8.83 20.07
N ARG A 408 4.96 -7.86 19.17
CA ARG A 408 3.61 -7.44 18.75
C ARG A 408 2.96 -8.42 17.79
N PHE A 409 3.73 -8.97 16.86
CA PHE A 409 3.21 -9.88 15.84
C PHE A 409 3.24 -11.35 16.27
N PHE A 410 3.92 -11.71 17.36
CA PHE A 410 3.90 -13.05 17.90
C PHE A 410 2.45 -13.45 18.23
N THR A 411 1.99 -14.52 17.59
CA THR A 411 0.64 -15.08 17.72
C THR A 411 -0.48 -14.04 17.68
N LEU A 412 -0.39 -13.04 16.79
CA LEU A 412 -1.36 -11.94 16.71
C LEU A 412 -2.82 -12.42 16.48
N SER A 413 -3.00 -13.53 15.76
CA SER A 413 -4.32 -14.13 15.54
C SER A 413 -4.89 -14.83 16.79
N HIS A 414 -4.12 -14.99 17.87
CA HIS A 414 -4.59 -15.61 19.09
C HIS A 414 -5.03 -14.56 20.11
N PRO A 415 -6.24 -14.66 20.68
CA PRO A 415 -7.26 -15.71 20.47
C PRO A 415 -8.04 -15.54 19.15
N PRO A 416 -8.56 -16.64 18.53
CA PRO A 416 -9.31 -16.63 17.28
C PRO A 416 -10.78 -16.21 17.49
N GLN A 417 -10.97 -15.07 18.14
CA GLN A 417 -12.27 -14.45 18.44
C GLN A 417 -12.06 -12.99 18.86
N TYR A 418 -13.14 -12.22 18.87
CA TYR A 418 -13.14 -10.92 19.51
C TYR A 418 -12.85 -11.05 21.01
N ILE A 419 -11.99 -10.17 21.49
CA ILE A 419 -11.71 -10.01 22.91
C ILE A 419 -11.96 -8.57 23.35
N PHE A 420 -12.52 -8.40 24.55
CA PHE A 420 -12.84 -7.08 25.08
C PHE A 420 -13.61 -6.21 24.05
N ASP A 421 -13.23 -4.94 23.90
CA ASP A 421 -13.85 -3.96 23.00
C ASP A 421 -13.60 -4.22 21.50
N GLU A 422 -12.96 -5.33 21.10
CA GLU A 422 -12.93 -5.75 19.69
C GLU A 422 -14.33 -6.06 19.15
N VAL A 423 -15.26 -6.50 20.01
CA VAL A 423 -16.69 -6.69 19.68
C VAL A 423 -17.36 -5.39 19.21
N TYR A 424 -16.75 -4.24 19.50
CA TYR A 424 -17.17 -2.92 19.01
C TYR A 424 -16.33 -2.49 17.83
N HIS A 425 -15.02 -2.37 18.03
CA HIS A 425 -14.11 -1.75 17.07
C HIS A 425 -13.84 -2.61 15.84
N ALA A 426 -13.51 -3.89 16.03
CA ALA A 426 -13.22 -4.79 14.93
C ALA A 426 -14.49 -5.10 14.14
N PHE A 427 -15.58 -5.43 14.85
CA PHE A 427 -16.90 -5.64 14.23
C PHE A 427 -17.33 -4.45 13.37
N THR A 428 -17.34 -3.23 13.91
CA THR A 428 -17.70 -2.03 13.12
C THR A 428 -16.80 -1.83 11.90
N SER A 429 -15.52 -2.21 12.01
CA SER A 429 -14.59 -2.15 10.88
C SER A 429 -14.92 -3.18 9.81
N GLN A 430 -15.38 -4.38 10.18
CA GLN A 430 -15.85 -5.39 9.21
C GLN A 430 -17.08 -4.88 8.46
N GLU A 431 -18.00 -4.25 9.19
CA GLU A 431 -19.22 -3.69 8.63
C GLU A 431 -18.91 -2.52 7.67
N TYR A 432 -17.90 -1.69 8.00
CA TYR A 432 -17.35 -0.70 7.06
C TYR A 432 -16.75 -1.33 5.80
N LEU A 433 -16.06 -2.46 5.92
CA LEU A 433 -15.48 -3.18 4.78
C LEU A 433 -16.56 -3.78 3.87
N GLN A 434 -17.65 -4.26 4.46
CA GLN A 434 -18.80 -4.82 3.76
C GLN A 434 -19.77 -3.73 3.23
N ASN A 435 -19.52 -2.46 3.57
CA ASN A 435 -20.35 -1.30 3.24
C ASN A 435 -21.77 -1.35 3.84
N HIS A 436 -21.92 -1.95 5.02
CA HIS A 436 -23.14 -1.85 5.80
C HIS A 436 -23.24 -0.43 6.37
N VAL A 437 -24.29 0.28 5.97
CA VAL A 437 -24.52 1.70 6.33
C VAL A 437 -24.83 1.81 7.83
N GLU A 438 -25.44 0.79 8.40
CA GLU A 438 -25.81 0.62 9.80
C GLU A 438 -24.63 0.89 10.75
N ALA A 439 -23.40 0.61 10.32
CA ALA A 439 -22.18 0.86 11.09
C ALA A 439 -21.89 2.35 11.37
N TRP A 440 -22.56 3.25 10.66
CA TRP A 440 -22.49 4.69 10.85
C TRP A 440 -23.67 5.25 11.67
N GLU A 441 -24.72 4.46 11.86
CA GLU A 441 -26.00 4.90 12.38
C GLU A 441 -26.11 4.61 13.87
N TRP A 442 -25.97 5.65 14.71
CA TRP A 442 -26.04 5.49 16.18
C TRP A 442 -27.41 5.01 16.69
N TRP A 443 -28.43 5.05 15.84
CA TRP A 443 -29.81 4.63 16.15
C TRP A 443 -30.09 3.17 15.78
N THR A 444 -29.15 2.49 15.14
CA THR A 444 -29.36 1.13 14.63
C THR A 444 -28.99 0.08 15.68
N THR A 445 -29.86 -0.92 15.83
CA THR A 445 -29.65 -2.02 16.77
C THR A 445 -28.63 -3.01 16.18
N PRO A 446 -27.51 -3.26 16.86
CA PRO A 446 -26.52 -4.22 16.39
C PRO A 446 -27.00 -5.68 16.55
N PRO A 447 -26.41 -6.64 15.82
CA PRO A 447 -26.61 -8.05 16.07
C PRO A 447 -26.25 -8.47 17.51
N GLU A 448 -26.83 -9.58 17.97
CA GLU A 448 -26.56 -10.10 19.32
C GLU A 448 -25.06 -10.41 19.51
N GLY A 449 -24.49 -9.95 20.62
CA GLY A 449 -23.10 -10.20 21.00
C GLY A 449 -22.06 -9.18 20.48
N VAL A 450 -22.47 -8.20 19.68
CA VAL A 450 -21.61 -7.13 19.15
C VAL A 450 -22.27 -5.76 19.28
N ALA A 451 -21.54 -4.66 19.07
CA ALA A 451 -22.17 -3.34 18.93
C ALA A 451 -21.45 -2.42 17.95
N TYR A 452 -22.19 -1.52 17.32
CA TYR A 452 -21.61 -0.49 16.44
C TYR A 452 -20.90 0.60 17.25
N GLU A 453 -19.65 0.87 16.90
CA GLU A 453 -18.77 1.81 17.59
C GLU A 453 -18.80 3.20 16.95
N TRP A 454 -19.91 3.89 17.16
CA TRP A 454 -20.12 5.27 16.69
C TRP A 454 -19.65 6.33 17.71
N THR A 455 -19.29 5.92 18.93
CA THR A 455 -18.94 6.85 20.02
C THR A 455 -17.57 7.50 19.82
N HIS A 456 -16.74 6.93 18.95
CA HIS A 456 -15.42 7.43 18.62
C HIS A 456 -15.24 7.77 17.13
N PRO A 457 -14.44 8.82 16.82
CA PRO A 457 -14.06 9.16 15.46
C PRO A 457 -13.48 7.97 14.67
N PRO A 458 -13.60 7.93 13.34
CA PRO A 458 -13.47 6.68 12.58
C PRO A 458 -12.04 6.28 12.19
N LEU A 459 -11.02 7.14 12.35
CA LEU A 459 -9.70 6.91 11.75
C LEU A 459 -9.06 5.59 12.18
N ALA A 460 -9.17 5.22 13.47
CA ALA A 460 -8.59 3.97 13.96
C ALA A 460 -9.18 2.73 13.26
N LYS A 461 -10.49 2.77 12.97
CA LYS A 461 -11.22 1.72 12.26
C LYS A 461 -10.73 1.58 10.82
N TYR A 462 -10.33 2.67 10.18
CA TYR A 462 -9.72 2.60 8.83
C TYR A 462 -8.38 1.86 8.83
N GLY A 463 -7.61 1.93 9.92
CA GLY A 463 -6.42 1.10 10.08
C GLY A 463 -6.73 -0.40 10.16
N MET A 464 -7.87 -0.75 10.77
CA MET A 464 -8.38 -2.13 10.86
C MET A 464 -8.91 -2.60 9.50
N VAL A 465 -9.73 -1.78 8.82
CA VAL A 465 -10.20 -2.02 7.44
C VAL A 465 -9.03 -2.24 6.49
N LEU A 466 -7.99 -1.40 6.56
CA LEU A 466 -6.79 -1.58 5.76
C LEU A 466 -6.10 -2.90 6.08
N GLY A 467 -5.99 -3.28 7.35
CA GLY A 467 -5.44 -4.58 7.73
C GLY A 467 -6.24 -5.76 7.15
N MET A 468 -7.57 -5.68 7.15
CA MET A 468 -8.45 -6.71 6.58
C MET A 468 -8.36 -6.77 5.05
N LEU A 469 -8.28 -5.63 4.36
CA LEU A 469 -8.06 -5.58 2.91
C LEU A 469 -6.73 -6.22 2.49
N LEU A 470 -5.71 -6.12 3.33
CA LEU A 470 -4.36 -6.61 3.03
C LEU A 470 -4.16 -8.08 3.44
N PHE A 471 -4.77 -8.53 4.53
CA PHE A 471 -4.49 -9.83 5.15
C PHE A 471 -5.73 -10.72 5.37
N GLY A 472 -6.89 -10.30 4.87
CA GLY A 472 -8.17 -10.98 5.03
C GLY A 472 -8.96 -10.52 6.25
N ASP A 473 -10.28 -10.70 6.17
CA ASP A 473 -11.23 -10.38 7.24
C ASP A 473 -11.20 -11.43 8.36
N GLN A 474 -10.16 -11.36 9.20
CA GLN A 474 -9.86 -12.28 10.30
C GLN A 474 -9.04 -11.57 11.38
N GLU A 475 -8.75 -12.24 12.50
CA GLU A 475 -8.05 -11.67 13.67
C GLU A 475 -6.76 -10.97 13.30
N PHE A 476 -5.96 -11.61 12.46
CA PHE A 476 -4.72 -11.02 12.00
C PHE A 476 -4.96 -9.70 11.28
N GLY A 477 -5.97 -9.65 10.39
CA GLY A 477 -6.31 -8.49 9.59
C GLY A 477 -6.71 -7.30 10.43
N TYR A 478 -7.72 -7.43 11.29
CA TYR A 478 -8.19 -6.30 12.10
C TYR A 478 -7.21 -5.90 13.22
N ARG A 479 -6.33 -6.80 13.70
CA ARG A 479 -5.27 -6.48 14.69
C ARG A 479 -3.99 -5.93 14.05
N PHE A 480 -3.77 -6.14 12.75
CA PHE A 480 -2.54 -5.77 12.04
C PHE A 480 -2.19 -4.29 12.22
N GLY A 481 -3.15 -3.40 11.97
CA GLY A 481 -2.92 -1.95 12.04
C GLY A 481 -2.50 -1.49 13.44
N SER A 482 -3.13 -2.03 14.49
CA SER A 482 -2.77 -1.76 15.89
C SER A 482 -1.33 -2.17 16.21
N ALA A 483 -0.91 -3.35 15.72
CA ALA A 483 0.44 -3.86 15.96
C ALA A 483 1.50 -2.98 15.29
N VAL A 484 1.24 -2.51 14.06
CA VAL A 484 2.09 -1.55 13.36
C VAL A 484 2.18 -0.23 14.13
N MET A 485 1.04 0.33 14.56
CA MET A 485 1.02 1.57 15.37
C MET A 485 1.82 1.40 16.66
N GLY A 486 1.73 0.25 17.31
CA GLY A 486 2.58 -0.12 18.45
C GLY A 486 4.08 0.04 18.17
N VAL A 487 4.58 -0.53 17.08
CA VAL A 487 6.01 -0.40 16.70
C VAL A 487 6.36 1.05 16.35
N LEU A 488 5.48 1.74 15.61
CA LEU A 488 5.70 3.13 15.21
C LEU A 488 5.73 4.10 16.39
N SER A 489 4.95 3.86 17.44
CA SER A 489 4.99 4.67 18.66
C SER A 489 6.29 4.49 19.44
N ILE A 490 6.90 3.30 19.47
CA ILE A 490 8.23 3.08 20.08
C ILE A 490 9.30 3.88 19.35
N LEU A 491 9.26 3.88 18.01
CA LEU A 491 10.14 4.72 17.21
C LEU A 491 9.89 6.21 17.49
N ALA A 492 8.63 6.62 17.62
CA ALA A 492 8.27 7.99 17.99
C ALA A 492 8.86 8.39 19.35
N VAL A 493 8.79 7.51 20.35
CA VAL A 493 9.40 7.73 21.68
C VAL A 493 10.90 7.93 21.56
N TYR A 494 11.61 7.06 20.84
CA TYR A 494 13.06 7.22 20.61
C TYR A 494 13.37 8.59 19.99
N GLN A 495 12.62 9.00 18.96
CA GLN A 495 12.81 10.28 18.28
C GLN A 495 12.44 11.48 19.16
N LEU A 496 11.39 11.37 19.97
CA LEU A 496 10.93 12.40 20.90
C LEU A 496 12.01 12.68 21.96
N VAL A 497 12.58 11.63 22.56
CA VAL A 497 13.64 11.75 23.56
C VAL A 497 14.90 12.41 22.98
N LEU A 498 15.28 12.06 21.74
CA LEU A 498 16.36 12.75 21.04
C LEU A 498 16.03 14.21 20.71
N ALA A 499 14.78 14.51 20.38
CA ALA A 499 14.34 15.88 20.10
C ALA A 499 14.33 16.78 21.34
N LEU A 500 14.18 16.19 22.53
CA LEU A 500 14.35 16.85 23.84
C LEU A 500 15.83 17.00 24.26
N SER A 501 16.78 16.70 23.36
CA SER A 501 18.22 16.79 23.58
C SER A 501 18.78 15.83 24.65
N PHE A 502 18.08 14.73 24.95
CA PHE A 502 18.63 13.68 25.79
C PHE A 502 19.61 12.79 25.00
N PRO A 503 20.61 12.17 25.68
CA PRO A 503 21.55 11.27 25.03
C PRO A 503 20.88 10.09 24.34
N ARG A 504 21.52 9.59 23.28
CA ARG A 504 21.05 8.43 22.52
C ARG A 504 20.81 7.18 23.37
N LYS A 505 21.63 6.95 24.40
CA LYS A 505 21.45 5.83 25.34
C LYS A 505 20.12 5.95 26.08
N THR A 506 19.77 7.14 26.57
CA THR A 506 18.49 7.43 27.22
C THR A 506 17.31 7.20 26.28
N ALA A 507 17.43 7.61 25.01
CA ALA A 507 16.40 7.34 24.00
C ALA A 507 16.21 5.84 23.73
N LEU A 508 17.29 5.06 23.64
CA LEU A 508 17.23 3.60 23.52
C LEU A 508 16.59 2.96 24.76
N THR A 509 16.94 3.44 25.97
CA THR A 509 16.36 2.94 27.23
C THR A 509 14.86 3.25 27.31
N ALA A 510 14.43 4.45 26.92
CA ALA A 510 13.01 4.81 26.89
C ALA A 510 12.23 3.92 25.92
N ALA A 511 12.75 3.76 24.70
CA ALA A 511 12.15 2.87 23.71
C ALA A 511 12.11 1.41 24.18
N PHE A 512 13.16 0.93 24.85
CA PHE A 512 13.18 -0.42 25.42
C PHE A 512 12.14 -0.60 26.51
N LEU A 513 12.01 0.35 27.44
CA LEU A 513 10.99 0.32 28.49
C LEU A 513 9.58 0.25 27.91
N VAL A 514 9.26 1.05 26.88
CA VAL A 514 7.96 1.00 26.19
C VAL A 514 7.75 -0.34 25.48
N THR A 515 8.80 -0.93 24.90
CA THR A 515 8.72 -2.25 24.26
C THR A 515 8.25 -3.35 25.20
N ILE A 516 8.69 -3.31 26.47
CA ILE A 516 8.36 -4.31 27.51
C ILE A 516 7.30 -3.81 28.51
N GLU A 517 6.63 -2.71 28.19
CA GLU A 517 5.51 -2.18 28.97
C GLU A 517 4.25 -2.99 28.62
N GLY A 518 3.61 -3.59 29.62
CA GLY A 518 2.48 -4.51 29.44
C GLY A 518 1.21 -3.88 28.86
N LEU A 519 0.83 -2.69 29.34
CA LEU A 519 -0.32 -1.95 28.82
C LEU A 519 -0.12 -1.57 27.35
N HIS A 520 1.05 -1.05 26.99
CA HIS A 520 1.39 -0.70 25.61
C HIS A 520 1.39 -1.93 24.71
N LEU A 521 2.00 -3.02 25.18
CA LEU A 521 2.05 -4.27 24.43
C LEU A 521 0.65 -4.81 24.14
N VAL A 522 -0.19 -4.97 25.17
CA VAL A 522 -1.55 -5.52 24.98
C VAL A 522 -2.41 -4.61 24.10
N GLN A 523 -2.41 -3.30 24.35
CA GLN A 523 -3.18 -2.34 23.53
C GLN A 523 -2.73 -2.28 22.06
N SER A 524 -1.46 -2.60 21.79
CA SER A 524 -0.98 -2.71 20.41
C SER A 524 -1.32 -4.05 19.74
N ARG A 525 -1.74 -5.08 20.48
CA ARG A 525 -2.02 -6.42 19.93
C ARG A 525 -3.50 -6.69 19.68
N ILE A 526 -4.38 -5.75 20.05
CA ILE A 526 -5.83 -5.86 19.85
C ILE A 526 -6.35 -4.71 18.98
N ALA A 527 -7.51 -4.89 18.36
CA ALA A 527 -8.14 -3.86 17.54
C ALA A 527 -8.78 -2.74 18.40
N MET A 528 -7.95 -1.80 18.86
CA MET A 528 -8.36 -0.66 19.70
C MET A 528 -7.91 0.68 19.14
N ASN A 529 -8.64 1.75 19.46
CA ASN A 529 -8.33 3.10 19.01
C ASN A 529 -7.18 3.79 19.79
N ASP A 530 -6.91 3.40 21.03
CA ASP A 530 -5.94 4.03 21.92
C ASP A 530 -4.51 4.06 21.34
N ILE A 531 -4.09 2.97 20.68
CA ILE A 531 -2.74 2.87 20.12
C ILE A 531 -2.54 3.81 18.91
N TYR A 532 -3.60 4.05 18.12
CA TYR A 532 -3.58 5.00 17.00
C TYR A 532 -3.46 6.44 17.51
N LEU A 533 -4.29 6.82 18.48
CA LEU A 533 -4.21 8.11 19.17
C LEU A 533 -2.79 8.35 19.70
N LEU A 534 -2.25 7.38 20.45
CA LEU A 534 -0.93 7.50 21.07
C LEU A 534 0.15 7.72 20.01
N THR A 535 0.13 6.90 18.96
CA THR A 535 1.15 6.93 17.90
C THR A 535 1.15 8.28 17.18
N PHE A 536 -0.02 8.74 16.73
CA PHE A 536 -0.14 10.01 16.02
C PHE A 536 0.20 11.21 16.92
N LEU A 537 -0.20 11.16 18.20
CA LEU A 537 0.15 12.18 19.17
C LEU A 537 1.66 12.28 19.38
N LEU A 538 2.36 11.16 19.61
CA LEU A 538 3.82 11.16 19.83
C LEU A 538 4.57 11.71 18.60
N TRP A 539 4.15 11.33 17.39
CA TRP A 539 4.72 11.85 16.15
C TRP A 539 4.40 13.34 15.94
N SER A 540 3.22 13.80 16.39
CA SER A 540 2.88 15.23 16.39
C SER A 540 3.80 16.02 17.31
N LEU A 541 3.99 15.56 18.55
CA LEU A 541 4.88 16.20 19.54
C LEU A 541 6.34 16.23 19.04
N TYR A 542 6.82 15.13 18.46
CA TYR A 542 8.14 15.09 17.84
C TYR A 542 8.27 16.09 16.68
N SER A 543 7.26 16.15 15.80
CA SER A 543 7.26 17.08 14.67
C SER A 543 7.24 18.54 15.13
N ALA A 544 6.48 18.85 16.17
CA ALA A 544 6.46 20.17 16.81
C ALA A 544 7.83 20.52 17.39
N LEU A 545 8.49 19.61 18.13
CA LEU A 545 9.85 19.81 18.65
C LEU A 545 10.90 20.04 17.55
N LYS A 546 10.67 19.52 16.34
CA LYS A 546 11.51 19.78 15.14
C LYS A 546 11.05 21.01 14.34
N SER A 547 10.16 21.82 14.89
CA SER A 547 9.57 23.03 14.27
C SER A 547 8.84 22.75 12.95
N ARG A 548 8.35 21.52 12.74
CA ARG A 548 7.57 21.11 11.57
C ARG A 548 6.07 21.20 11.88
N TRP A 549 5.62 22.40 12.21
CA TRP A 549 4.29 22.64 12.77
C TRP A 549 3.12 22.22 11.88
N LYS A 550 3.21 22.39 10.56
CA LYS A 550 2.16 21.91 9.63
C LYS A 550 1.99 20.38 9.69
N LEU A 551 3.10 19.64 9.73
CA LEU A 551 3.07 18.19 9.89
C LEU A 551 2.56 17.78 11.28
N SER A 552 2.97 18.49 12.33
CA SER A 552 2.42 18.30 13.67
C SER A 552 0.91 18.51 13.72
N ALA A 553 0.38 19.55 13.08
CA ALA A 553 -1.06 19.81 12.99
C ALA A 553 -1.82 18.69 12.26
N VAL A 554 -1.26 18.16 11.16
CA VAL A 554 -1.83 17.00 10.45
C VAL A 554 -1.85 15.77 11.35
N LEU A 555 -0.71 15.42 11.96
CA LEU A 555 -0.60 14.27 12.85
C LEU A 555 -1.49 14.41 14.09
N PHE A 556 -1.63 15.62 14.64
CA PHE A 556 -2.54 15.88 15.74
C PHE A 556 -4.00 15.73 15.33
N GLY A 557 -4.36 16.18 14.11
CA GLY A 557 -5.67 15.94 13.52
C GLY A 557 -5.98 14.44 13.38
N LEU A 558 -4.99 13.62 12.99
CA LEU A 558 -5.12 12.16 12.95
C LEU A 558 -5.30 11.55 14.36
N ALA A 559 -4.56 12.04 15.36
CA ALA A 559 -4.75 11.60 16.75
C ALA A 559 -6.18 11.92 17.24
N PHE A 560 -6.66 13.13 16.97
CA PHE A 560 -8.01 13.59 17.32
C PHE A 560 -9.11 12.82 16.57
N ALA A 561 -8.85 12.49 15.29
CA ALA A 561 -9.71 11.63 14.47
C ALA A 561 -9.65 10.14 14.84
N SER A 562 -8.77 9.74 15.78
CA SER A 562 -8.76 8.38 16.34
C SER A 562 -9.57 8.32 17.63
N LYS A 563 -9.41 9.32 18.52
CA LYS A 563 -10.10 9.39 19.81
C LYS A 563 -10.01 10.81 20.39
N TRP A 564 -11.10 11.31 20.99
CA TRP A 564 -11.16 12.69 21.49
C TRP A 564 -10.25 12.99 22.68
N SER A 565 -9.82 11.98 23.44
CA SER A 565 -8.82 12.18 24.52
C SER A 565 -7.49 12.76 24.00
N ALA A 566 -7.26 12.78 22.68
CA ALA A 566 -6.12 13.46 22.08
C ALA A 566 -6.13 14.97 22.36
N VAL A 567 -7.30 15.57 22.67
CA VAL A 567 -7.43 16.99 23.03
C VAL A 567 -6.51 17.39 24.19
N TYR A 568 -6.25 16.48 25.13
CA TYR A 568 -5.30 16.70 26.23
C TYR A 568 -3.87 16.96 25.74
N GLY A 569 -3.52 16.47 24.54
CA GLY A 569 -2.27 16.73 23.85
C GLY A 569 -2.06 18.19 23.41
N LEU A 570 -3.11 19.02 23.42
CA LEU A 570 -2.99 20.46 23.14
C LEU A 570 -2.08 21.17 24.14
N LEU A 571 -2.09 20.76 25.42
CA LEU A 571 -1.29 21.41 26.46
C LEU A 571 0.22 21.15 26.26
N PRO A 572 0.70 19.92 26.05
CA PRO A 572 2.09 19.67 25.64
C PRO A 572 2.50 20.39 24.35
N LEU A 573 1.61 20.46 23.34
CA LEU A 573 1.87 21.19 22.11
C LEU A 573 2.01 22.70 22.35
N ALA A 574 1.14 23.27 23.18
CA ALA A 574 1.22 24.67 23.59
C ALA A 574 2.53 24.97 24.32
N LEU A 575 3.00 24.08 25.20
CA LEU A 575 4.31 24.23 25.84
C LEU A 575 5.45 24.25 24.83
N ILE A 576 5.45 23.34 23.84
CA ILE A 576 6.47 23.35 22.78
C ILE A 576 6.39 24.65 21.97
N TYR A 577 5.17 25.12 21.68
CA TYR A 577 4.94 26.34 20.90
C TYR A 577 5.49 27.57 21.62
N LEU A 578 5.14 27.74 22.89
CA LEU A 578 5.61 28.85 23.74
C LEU A 578 7.11 28.78 24.02
N HIS A 579 7.70 27.59 24.02
CA HIS A 579 9.16 27.44 24.14
C HIS A 579 9.91 27.86 22.87
N GLN A 580 9.35 27.60 21.68
CA GLN A 580 10.00 27.92 20.40
C GLN A 580 9.72 29.35 19.92
N PHE A 581 8.53 29.87 20.19
CA PHE A 581 8.09 31.18 19.71
C PHE A 581 7.88 32.14 20.87
N LYS A 582 8.44 33.35 20.73
CA LYS A 582 8.05 34.49 21.57
C LYS A 582 6.62 34.91 21.19
N LEU A 583 5.78 35.16 22.20
CA LEU A 583 4.44 35.72 22.02
C LEU A 583 4.54 37.05 21.25
N SER A 584 4.13 37.02 20.00
CA SER A 584 4.12 38.13 19.05
C SER A 584 2.90 38.05 18.15
N LEU A 585 2.56 39.14 17.46
CA LEU A 585 1.41 39.19 16.55
C LEU A 585 1.56 38.17 15.40
N LYS A 586 2.80 37.98 14.90
CA LYS A 586 3.11 36.99 13.86
C LYS A 586 2.94 35.55 14.34
N SER A 587 3.34 35.23 15.57
CA SER A 587 3.08 33.90 16.15
C SER A 587 1.59 33.71 16.47
N ALA A 588 0.85 34.76 16.83
CA ALA A 588 -0.60 34.65 17.03
C ALA A 588 -1.35 34.31 15.73
N LEU A 589 -0.84 34.74 14.56
CA LEU A 589 -1.43 34.45 13.25
C LEU A 589 -1.16 33.02 12.73
N ILE A 590 -0.10 32.36 13.20
CA ILE A 590 0.22 30.97 12.79
C ILE A 590 -0.71 29.97 13.48
N SER A 591 -1.09 30.23 14.73
CA SER A 591 -1.89 29.30 15.54
C SER A 591 -3.26 28.95 14.93
N PRO A 592 -4.07 29.90 14.40
CA PRO A 592 -5.31 29.59 13.71
C PRO A 592 -5.14 28.71 12.48
N GLN A 593 -4.05 28.89 11.71
CA GLN A 593 -3.78 28.05 10.53
C GLN A 593 -3.50 26.60 10.93
N LEU A 594 -2.77 26.38 12.01
CA LEU A 594 -2.49 25.04 12.52
C LEU A 594 -3.76 24.38 13.03
N LEU A 595 -4.60 25.12 13.76
CA LEU A 595 -5.88 24.65 14.23
C LEU A 595 -6.81 24.29 13.05
N LEU A 596 -6.86 25.12 12.02
CA LEU A 596 -7.62 24.85 10.81
C LEU A 596 -7.16 23.55 10.14
N ILE A 597 -5.85 23.31 10.00
CA ILE A 597 -5.33 22.06 9.45
C ILE A 597 -5.78 20.86 10.30
N THR A 598 -5.69 20.95 11.63
CA THR A 598 -6.15 19.89 12.54
C THR A 598 -7.64 19.60 12.37
N ILE A 599 -8.47 20.64 12.32
CA ILE A 599 -9.94 20.51 12.13
C ILE A 599 -10.25 19.92 10.75
N LEU A 600 -9.58 20.38 9.70
CA LEU A 600 -9.78 19.84 8.34
C LEU A 600 -9.44 18.35 8.28
N VAL A 601 -8.32 17.93 8.87
CA VAL A 601 -7.95 16.50 8.91
C VAL A 601 -8.97 15.68 9.70
N TYR A 602 -9.47 16.23 10.80
CA TYR A 602 -10.54 15.59 11.57
C TYR A 602 -11.83 15.43 10.76
N LEU A 603 -12.31 16.49 10.13
CA LEU A 603 -13.53 16.46 9.31
C LEU A 603 -13.38 15.56 8.07
N LEU A 604 -12.19 15.53 7.45
CA LEU A 604 -11.90 14.64 6.33
C LEU A 604 -12.01 13.16 6.73
N SER A 605 -11.79 12.82 8.01
CA SER A 605 -12.00 11.45 8.48
C SER A 605 -13.47 11.02 8.42
N PHE A 606 -14.43 11.93 8.33
CA PHE A 606 -15.87 11.61 8.20
C PHE A 606 -16.36 11.63 6.75
N VAL A 607 -15.47 11.76 5.75
CA VAL A 607 -15.89 11.69 4.34
C VAL A 607 -16.61 10.38 4.01
N PRO A 608 -16.15 9.18 4.46
CA PRO A 608 -16.89 7.93 4.25
C PRO A 608 -18.32 7.92 4.79
N PHE A 609 -18.59 8.60 5.90
CA PHE A 609 -19.94 8.76 6.45
C PHE A 609 -20.86 9.51 5.48
N LEU A 610 -20.38 10.60 4.88
CA LEU A 610 -21.15 11.37 3.89
C LEU A 610 -21.32 10.58 2.59
N LEU A 611 -20.28 9.84 2.17
CA LEU A 611 -20.32 9.00 0.98
C LEU A 611 -21.25 7.80 1.12
N ALA A 612 -21.51 7.34 2.36
CA ALA A 612 -22.53 6.33 2.66
C ALA A 612 -23.97 6.85 2.50
N GLY A 613 -24.15 8.12 2.13
CA GLY A 613 -25.46 8.73 1.85
C GLY A 613 -25.99 9.63 2.97
N HIS A 614 -25.25 9.80 4.06
CA HIS A 614 -25.68 10.65 5.17
C HIS A 614 -25.46 12.14 4.90
N THR A 615 -26.35 12.96 5.47
CA THR A 615 -26.33 14.42 5.33
C THR A 615 -25.39 15.10 6.32
N TYR A 616 -25.03 16.36 6.05
CA TYR A 616 -24.31 17.20 7.03
C TYR A 616 -25.08 17.38 8.34
N ALA A 617 -26.41 17.37 8.31
CA ALA A 617 -27.24 17.43 9.51
C ALA A 617 -27.08 16.17 10.37
N GLN A 618 -27.08 14.99 9.74
CA GLN A 618 -26.78 13.72 10.44
C GLN A 618 -25.35 13.67 10.97
N LEU A 619 -24.38 14.26 10.26
CA LEU A 619 -23.01 14.36 10.77
C LEU A 619 -22.93 15.24 12.01
N LEU A 620 -23.62 16.39 12.03
CA LEU A 620 -23.71 17.25 13.20
C LEU A 620 -24.37 16.51 14.37
N GLU A 621 -25.46 15.81 14.09
CA GLU A 621 -26.19 15.04 15.09
C GLU A 621 -25.34 13.89 15.65
N LEU A 622 -24.57 13.17 14.82
CA LEU A 622 -23.61 12.16 15.26
C LEU A 622 -22.65 12.76 16.31
N HIS A 623 -22.10 13.95 16.06
CA HIS A 623 -21.22 14.61 17.03
C HIS A 623 -21.97 14.98 18.32
N ARG A 624 -23.24 15.41 18.23
CA ARG A 624 -24.08 15.66 19.40
C ARG A 624 -24.30 14.39 20.21
N GLN A 625 -24.52 13.26 19.55
CA GLN A 625 -24.71 11.95 20.18
C GLN A 625 -23.41 11.42 20.81
N MET A 626 -22.28 11.55 20.14
CA MET A 626 -20.97 11.20 20.70
C MET A 626 -20.68 12.02 21.97
N TRP A 627 -20.96 13.32 21.93
CA TRP A 627 -20.85 14.19 23.10
C TRP A 627 -21.80 13.76 24.22
N TYR A 628 -23.08 13.56 23.88
CA TYR A 628 -24.11 13.12 24.83
C TYR A 628 -23.73 11.80 25.51
N TYR A 629 -23.30 10.80 24.73
CA TYR A 629 -22.81 9.52 25.24
C TYR A 629 -21.65 9.73 26.23
N HIS A 630 -20.65 10.53 25.88
CA HIS A 630 -19.50 10.75 26.75
C HIS A 630 -19.81 11.56 28.02
N THR A 631 -20.87 12.39 28.03
CA THR A 631 -21.25 13.17 29.22
C THR A 631 -22.37 12.53 30.06
N HIS A 632 -23.15 11.59 29.51
CA HIS A 632 -24.32 11.00 30.17
C HIS A 632 -24.26 9.47 30.32
N LEU A 633 -23.17 8.80 29.93
CA LEU A 633 -23.01 7.37 30.15
C LEU A 633 -22.99 7.04 31.65
N ILE A 634 -24.10 6.50 32.14
CA ILE A 634 -24.23 5.91 33.46
C ILE A 634 -24.26 4.39 33.27
N ALA A 635 -23.12 3.75 33.53
CA ALA A 635 -22.97 2.31 33.43
C ALA A 635 -22.04 1.82 34.55
N THR A 636 -22.23 0.57 34.96
CA THR A 636 -21.35 -0.12 35.90
C THR A 636 -20.79 -1.38 35.25
N HIS A 637 -19.51 -1.65 35.44
CA HIS A 637 -18.86 -2.86 34.94
C HIS A 637 -17.95 -3.45 36.01
N ALA A 638 -17.95 -4.78 36.14
CA ALA A 638 -17.16 -5.47 37.18
C ALA A 638 -15.66 -5.16 37.10
N TYR A 639 -15.14 -4.93 35.89
CA TYR A 639 -13.72 -4.59 35.64
C TYR A 639 -13.42 -3.09 35.50
N GLN A 640 -14.36 -2.21 35.87
CA GLN A 640 -14.06 -0.77 35.92
C GLN A 640 -12.95 -0.46 36.93
N SER A 641 -12.18 0.58 36.67
CA SER A 641 -11.07 1.01 37.53
C SER A 641 -10.92 2.52 37.56
N THR A 642 -10.33 3.04 38.64
CA THR A 642 -10.15 4.48 38.87
C THR A 642 -8.73 4.96 38.55
N PRO A 643 -8.52 6.26 38.26
CA PRO A 643 -7.18 6.82 38.04
C PRO A 643 -6.17 6.50 39.15
N ALA A 644 -6.62 6.53 40.41
CA ALA A 644 -5.79 6.13 41.54
C ALA A 644 -5.35 4.65 41.46
N GLN A 645 -6.25 3.74 41.05
CA GLN A 645 -5.90 2.33 40.85
C GLN A 645 -4.95 2.14 39.68
N TRP A 646 -5.03 2.98 38.65
CA TRP A 646 -4.13 2.90 37.49
C TRP A 646 -2.70 3.25 37.86
N ILE A 647 -2.52 4.36 38.57
CA ILE A 647 -1.22 4.88 39.01
C ILE A 647 -0.44 3.82 39.79
N PHE A 648 -1.11 2.96 40.57
CA PHE A 648 -0.45 1.93 41.39
C PHE A 648 -0.45 0.53 40.79
N ALA A 649 -0.96 0.33 39.57
CA ALA A 649 -1.22 -1.00 39.01
C ALA A 649 -2.08 -1.87 39.96
N ALA A 650 -3.03 -1.25 40.67
CA ALA A 650 -3.78 -1.92 41.73
C ALA A 650 -4.89 -2.84 41.20
N ARG A 651 -5.47 -2.52 40.03
CA ARG A 651 -6.60 -3.26 39.45
C ARG A 651 -6.41 -3.41 37.93
N PRO A 652 -5.99 -4.59 37.44
CA PRO A 652 -5.91 -4.88 36.01
C PRO A 652 -7.32 -5.03 35.42
N VAL A 653 -7.41 -4.96 34.09
CA VAL A 653 -8.67 -5.21 33.37
C VAL A 653 -8.54 -6.52 32.60
N TRP A 654 -9.49 -7.43 32.85
CA TRP A 654 -9.53 -8.72 32.20
C TRP A 654 -10.18 -8.63 30.82
N TYR A 655 -9.50 -9.14 29.80
CA TYR A 655 -9.92 -9.04 28.40
C TYR A 655 -10.39 -10.37 27.82
N TRP A 656 -9.86 -11.49 28.32
CA TRP A 656 -10.16 -12.80 27.78
C TRP A 656 -9.81 -13.93 28.75
N VAL A 657 -10.53 -15.04 28.65
CA VAL A 657 -10.23 -16.31 29.32
C VAL A 657 -10.47 -17.51 28.42
N LYS A 658 -9.71 -18.56 28.65
CA LYS A 658 -10.03 -19.92 28.21
C LYS A 658 -9.81 -20.90 29.35
N TYR A 659 -10.86 -21.63 29.68
CA TYR A 659 -10.81 -22.74 30.64
C TYR A 659 -10.43 -24.03 29.91
N GLY A 660 -9.49 -24.79 30.48
CA GLY A 660 -9.11 -26.12 30.03
C GLY A 660 -8.99 -27.09 31.22
N GLN A 661 -8.74 -28.37 30.93
CA GLN A 661 -8.54 -29.38 31.97
C GLN A 661 -7.21 -29.13 32.71
N GLY A 662 -7.28 -28.59 33.94
CA GLY A 662 -6.11 -28.29 34.78
C GLY A 662 -5.29 -27.06 34.36
N VAL A 663 -5.66 -26.41 33.26
CA VAL A 663 -4.99 -25.22 32.72
C VAL A 663 -5.98 -24.07 32.50
N LEU A 664 -5.48 -22.86 32.65
CA LEU A 664 -6.23 -21.62 32.44
C LEU A 664 -5.37 -20.69 31.59
N ALA A 665 -5.97 -19.97 30.66
CA ALA A 665 -5.33 -18.90 29.91
C ALA A 665 -6.12 -17.61 30.11
N ASN A 666 -5.47 -16.50 30.40
CA ASN A 666 -6.12 -15.19 30.47
C ASN A 666 -5.31 -14.12 29.75
N ILE A 667 -6.00 -13.13 29.21
CA ILE A 667 -5.40 -11.86 28.80
C ILE A 667 -5.85 -10.78 29.78
N TYR A 668 -4.89 -10.11 30.41
CA TYR A 668 -5.12 -8.94 31.25
C TYR A 668 -4.39 -7.74 30.67
N VAL A 669 -5.08 -6.59 30.66
CA VAL A 669 -4.45 -5.29 30.47
C VAL A 669 -3.98 -4.77 31.81
N GLN A 670 -2.66 -4.63 31.91
CA GLN A 670 -1.98 -4.16 33.11
C GLN A 670 -0.60 -3.63 32.74
N SER A 671 -0.17 -2.57 33.43
CA SER A 671 1.20 -2.09 33.30
C SER A 671 2.20 -3.08 33.90
N ASN A 672 3.45 -3.05 33.42
CA ASN A 672 4.52 -3.73 34.16
C ASN A 672 4.73 -2.99 35.51
N PRO A 673 4.41 -3.59 36.67
CA PRO A 673 4.37 -2.86 37.94
C PRO A 673 5.73 -2.28 38.30
N LEU A 674 6.83 -2.96 37.93
CA LEU A 674 8.17 -2.45 38.20
C LEU A 674 8.48 -1.20 37.38
N ILE A 675 8.12 -1.18 36.09
CA ILE A 675 8.27 0.02 35.26
C ILE A 675 7.43 1.17 35.83
N LEU A 676 6.20 0.86 36.22
CA LEU A 676 5.28 1.84 36.76
C LEU A 676 5.75 2.39 38.12
N TRP A 677 6.10 1.54 39.09
CA TRP A 677 6.57 1.98 40.41
C TRP A 677 7.92 2.71 40.35
N PHE A 678 8.90 2.19 39.61
CA PHE A 678 10.17 2.93 39.42
C PHE A 678 9.96 4.21 38.62
N GLY A 679 9.00 4.23 37.70
CA GLY A 679 8.62 5.43 36.96
C GLY A 679 8.00 6.51 37.86
N LEU A 680 7.14 6.12 38.81
CA LEU A 680 6.62 7.05 39.82
C LEU A 680 7.73 7.58 40.73
N ALA A 681 8.65 6.71 41.16
CA ALA A 681 9.83 7.15 41.89
C ALA A 681 10.65 8.16 41.05
N ALA A 682 10.83 7.88 39.75
CA ALA A 682 11.51 8.79 38.82
C ALA A 682 10.79 10.14 38.68
N LEU A 683 9.45 10.18 38.70
CA LEU A 683 8.66 11.42 38.72
C LEU A 683 8.99 12.23 39.98
N ILE A 684 9.03 11.59 41.15
CA ILE A 684 9.31 12.26 42.43
C ILE A 684 10.76 12.78 42.47
N PHE A 685 11.74 11.93 42.18
CA PHE A 685 13.17 12.29 42.26
C PHE A 685 13.59 13.35 41.23
N GLN A 686 12.83 13.51 40.15
CA GLN A 686 13.12 14.50 39.11
C GLN A 686 12.30 15.78 39.26
N LEU A 687 11.40 15.88 40.25
CA LEU A 687 10.52 17.05 40.44
C LEU A 687 11.29 18.37 40.55
N LYS A 688 12.47 18.35 41.21
CA LYS A 688 13.35 19.54 41.32
C LYS A 688 13.81 20.07 39.96
N LYS A 689 13.79 19.26 38.90
CA LYS A 689 14.21 19.64 37.54
C LYS A 689 13.06 20.21 36.70
N ILE A 690 11.83 20.27 37.23
CA ILE A 690 10.62 20.67 36.48
C ILE A 690 10.73 22.05 35.81
N PHE A 691 11.56 22.95 36.34
CA PHE A 691 11.80 24.28 35.73
C PHE A 691 12.58 24.23 34.41
N ARG A 692 13.19 23.09 34.06
CA ARG A 692 13.85 22.90 32.76
C ARG A 692 12.83 22.37 31.76
N PHE A 693 12.77 23.01 30.58
CA PHE A 693 11.77 22.69 29.55
C PHE A 693 11.56 21.19 29.27
N PRO A 694 12.61 20.35 29.06
CA PRO A 694 12.40 18.92 28.80
C PRO A 694 11.67 18.19 29.94
N PHE A 695 11.94 18.57 31.19
CA PHE A 695 11.28 17.98 32.36
C PHE A 695 9.88 18.54 32.52
N LEU A 696 9.68 19.86 32.38
CA LEU A 696 8.35 20.47 32.38
C LEU A 696 7.43 19.77 31.36
N PHE A 697 7.93 19.63 30.13
CA PHE A 697 7.22 18.98 29.03
C PHE A 697 6.82 17.54 29.38
N LEU A 698 7.75 16.74 29.91
CA LEU A 698 7.46 15.34 30.27
C LEU A 698 6.50 15.21 31.44
N PHE A 699 6.62 16.08 32.46
CA PHE A 699 5.71 16.08 33.61
C PHE A 699 4.30 16.48 33.19
N VAL A 700 4.16 17.55 32.39
CA VAL A 700 2.86 17.96 31.87
C VAL A 700 2.27 16.88 30.96
N SER A 701 3.08 16.28 30.08
CA SER A 701 2.62 15.19 29.21
C SER A 701 2.18 13.96 29.99
N TYR A 702 2.80 13.65 31.14
CA TYR A 702 2.31 12.60 32.03
C TYR A 702 1.00 12.99 32.71
N LEU A 703 0.94 14.16 33.36
CA LEU A 703 -0.20 14.56 34.18
C LEU A 703 -1.47 14.83 33.37
N VAL A 704 -1.34 15.42 32.17
CA VAL A 704 -2.50 15.83 31.36
C VAL A 704 -3.33 14.64 30.88
N PHE A 705 -2.76 13.42 30.84
CA PHE A 705 -3.47 12.21 30.46
C PHE A 705 -3.93 11.35 31.65
N VAL A 706 -3.69 11.78 32.90
CA VAL A 706 -4.19 11.10 34.12
C VAL A 706 -5.17 11.99 34.89
N VAL A 707 -4.80 13.25 35.13
CA VAL A 707 -5.54 14.16 36.02
C VAL A 707 -6.97 14.42 35.55
N PRO A 708 -7.26 14.69 34.26
CA PRO A 708 -8.63 14.95 33.82
C PRO A 708 -9.59 13.79 34.10
N TRP A 709 -9.11 12.54 34.09
CA TRP A 709 -9.92 11.36 34.38
C TRP A 709 -10.45 11.33 35.82
N GLN A 710 -9.81 12.02 36.76
CA GLN A 710 -10.30 12.13 38.14
C GLN A 710 -11.65 12.83 38.23
N PHE A 711 -11.97 13.68 37.24
CA PHE A 711 -13.20 14.47 37.18
C PHE A 711 -14.20 13.93 36.16
N SER A 712 -13.92 12.76 35.58
CA SER A 712 -14.79 12.12 34.59
C SER A 712 -16.04 11.56 35.27
N PRO A 713 -17.26 11.90 34.81
CA PRO A 713 -18.51 11.40 35.41
C PRO A 713 -18.86 9.97 34.97
N ARG A 714 -18.17 9.43 33.96
CA ARG A 714 -18.45 8.13 33.34
C ARG A 714 -17.57 7.00 33.87
N ILE A 715 -17.95 5.77 33.56
CA ILE A 715 -17.14 4.57 33.78
C ILE A 715 -15.78 4.67 33.07
N MET A 716 -14.74 4.13 33.71
CA MET A 716 -13.38 4.17 33.20
C MET A 716 -12.65 2.85 33.42
N PHE A 717 -11.59 2.67 32.63
CA PHE A 717 -10.80 1.45 32.56
C PHE A 717 -9.31 1.78 32.45
N PHE A 718 -8.47 0.82 32.85
CA PHE A 718 -7.01 0.97 32.93
C PHE A 718 -6.36 1.41 31.61
N TYR A 719 -6.92 1.06 30.45
CA TYR A 719 -6.35 1.45 29.16
C TYR A 719 -6.31 2.97 28.93
N HIS A 720 -7.13 3.76 29.62
CA HIS A 720 -7.06 5.23 29.57
C HIS A 720 -5.71 5.79 30.06
N TYR A 721 -4.96 5.01 30.85
CA TYR A 721 -3.63 5.34 31.34
C TYR A 721 -2.52 5.16 30.29
N LEU A 722 -2.83 4.62 29.09
CA LEU A 722 -1.82 4.28 28.08
C LEU A 722 -0.90 5.44 27.68
N PRO A 723 -1.39 6.67 27.39
CA PRO A 723 -0.47 7.76 27.06
C PRO A 723 0.46 8.10 28.22
N SER A 724 -0.08 8.12 29.44
CA SER A 724 0.65 8.43 30.66
C SER A 724 1.72 7.38 30.96
N SER A 725 1.42 6.09 30.79
CA SER A 725 2.39 5.01 31.00
C SER A 725 3.62 5.17 30.07
N VAL A 726 3.42 5.60 28.83
CA VAL A 726 4.51 5.85 27.88
C VAL A 726 5.38 7.05 28.29
N PHE A 727 4.78 8.16 28.71
CA PHE A 727 5.57 9.29 29.23
C PHE A 727 6.29 8.94 30.54
N LEU A 728 5.71 8.06 31.36
CA LEU A 728 6.33 7.53 32.56
C LEU A 728 7.57 6.67 32.23
N CYS A 729 7.53 5.86 31.17
CA CYS A 729 8.71 5.13 30.67
C CYS A 729 9.85 6.09 30.26
N ILE A 730 9.52 7.24 29.64
CA ILE A 730 10.51 8.25 29.30
C ILE A 730 11.12 8.87 30.56
N LEU A 731 10.29 9.26 31.53
CA LEU A 731 10.76 9.80 32.81
C LEU A 731 11.66 8.81 33.55
N LEU A 732 11.30 7.52 33.56
CA LEU A 732 12.13 6.46 34.12
C LEU A 732 13.48 6.38 33.40
N ALA A 733 13.50 6.33 32.06
CA ALA A 733 14.75 6.29 31.32
C ALA A 733 15.68 7.48 31.60
N VAL A 734 15.11 8.69 31.71
CA VAL A 734 15.87 9.90 32.04
C VAL A 734 16.45 9.80 33.45
N TRP A 735 15.68 9.34 34.44
CA TRP A 735 16.20 9.15 35.80
C TRP A 735 17.30 8.10 35.84
N LEU A 736 17.11 6.94 35.21
CA LEU A 736 18.11 5.88 35.12
C LEU A 736 19.42 6.37 34.51
N SER A 737 19.36 7.29 33.53
CA SER A 737 20.56 7.87 32.92
C SER A 737 21.38 8.76 33.87
N SER A 738 20.79 9.19 34.98
CA SER A 738 21.47 9.95 36.04
C SER A 738 22.00 9.09 37.20
N LEU A 739 21.65 7.80 37.24
CA LEU A 739 22.11 6.87 38.27
C LEU A 739 23.45 6.23 37.88
N ARG A 740 24.15 5.66 38.88
CA ARG A 740 25.31 4.80 38.61
C ARG A 740 24.90 3.63 37.72
N GLN A 741 25.78 3.26 36.78
CA GLN A 741 25.52 2.21 35.78
C GLN A 741 25.12 0.85 36.39
N SER A 742 25.57 0.52 37.60
CA SER A 742 25.15 -0.70 38.32
C SER A 742 23.67 -0.67 38.69
N TYR A 743 23.19 0.43 39.29
CA TYR A 743 21.79 0.59 39.67
C TYR A 743 20.88 0.70 38.45
N SER A 744 21.31 1.44 37.43
CA SER A 744 20.56 1.54 36.16
C SER A 744 20.35 0.15 35.54
N ARG A 745 21.41 -0.66 35.45
CA ARG A 745 21.31 -2.04 34.94
C ARG A 745 20.43 -2.91 35.82
N LEU A 746 20.57 -2.84 37.15
CA LEU A 746 19.75 -3.62 38.08
C LEU A 746 18.26 -3.31 37.88
N ILE A 747 17.86 -2.03 37.87
CA ILE A 747 16.46 -1.65 37.68
C ILE A 747 15.93 -2.10 36.32
N LEU A 748 16.71 -1.96 35.24
CA LEU A 748 16.31 -2.46 33.91
C LEU A 748 16.16 -3.98 33.88
N THR A 749 17.06 -4.72 34.51
CA THR A 749 16.97 -6.18 34.64
C THR A 749 15.73 -6.58 35.41
N LEU A 750 15.42 -5.90 36.53
CA LEU A 750 14.19 -6.14 37.30
C LEU A 750 12.95 -5.88 36.45
N CYS A 751 12.89 -4.75 35.72
CA CYS A 751 11.79 -4.46 34.81
C CYS A 751 11.61 -5.56 33.75
N PHE A 752 12.70 -6.06 33.18
CA PHE A 752 12.66 -7.14 32.19
C PHE A 752 12.21 -8.48 32.80
N ILE A 753 12.66 -8.82 34.01
CA ILE A 753 12.18 -10.00 34.75
C ILE A 753 10.68 -9.88 35.04
N GLY A 754 10.22 -8.71 35.47
CA GLY A 754 8.79 -8.43 35.65
C GLY A 754 7.99 -8.63 34.37
N PHE A 755 8.54 -8.19 33.23
CA PHE A 755 7.93 -8.44 31.92
C PHE A 755 7.84 -9.94 31.62
N LEU A 756 8.93 -10.72 31.79
CA LEU A 756 8.92 -12.17 31.55
C LEU A 756 7.91 -12.89 32.46
N PHE A 757 7.86 -12.51 33.74
CA PHE A 757 6.93 -13.08 34.71
C PHE A 757 5.46 -12.82 34.32
N LEU A 758 5.15 -11.64 33.78
CA LEU A 758 3.80 -11.23 33.39
C LEU A 758 3.46 -11.54 31.92
N THR A 759 4.42 -11.96 31.11
CA THR A 759 4.22 -12.29 29.69
C THR A 759 3.03 -13.24 29.46
N PRO A 760 2.80 -14.29 30.27
CA PRO A 760 1.62 -15.13 30.10
C PRO A 760 0.28 -14.38 30.15
N LEU A 761 0.19 -13.29 30.94
CA LEU A 761 -0.99 -12.42 31.03
C LEU A 761 -1.20 -11.54 29.81
N PHE A 762 -0.13 -11.24 29.06
CA PHE A 762 -0.20 -10.36 27.90
C PHE A 762 -0.50 -11.13 26.61
N TYR A 763 -0.14 -12.41 26.54
CA TYR A 763 -0.31 -13.25 25.36
C TYR A 763 -1.43 -14.30 25.48
N GLY A 764 -1.96 -14.53 26.68
CA GLY A 764 -2.98 -15.55 26.89
C GLY A 764 -2.42 -16.96 26.79
N PHE A 765 -1.23 -17.20 27.38
CA PHE A 765 -0.67 -18.55 27.41
C PHE A 765 -1.43 -19.45 28.39
N SER A 766 -1.68 -20.69 27.97
CA SER A 766 -2.25 -21.72 28.84
C SER A 766 -1.25 -22.13 29.90
N LEU A 767 -1.58 -21.87 31.17
CA LEU A 767 -0.75 -22.21 32.31
C LEU A 767 -1.53 -23.05 33.34
N PRO A 768 -0.86 -23.89 34.14
CA PRO A 768 -1.50 -24.63 35.22
C PRO A 768 -2.25 -23.71 36.18
N GLN A 769 -3.39 -24.13 36.70
CA GLN A 769 -4.18 -23.34 37.66
C GLN A 769 -3.35 -22.85 38.85
N ASN A 770 -2.39 -23.65 39.33
CA ASN A 770 -1.48 -23.27 40.41
C ASN A 770 -0.73 -21.97 40.15
N TYR A 771 -0.29 -21.71 38.90
CA TYR A 771 0.36 -20.45 38.55
C TYR A 771 -0.57 -19.25 38.81
N TRP A 772 -1.83 -19.35 38.39
CA TRP A 772 -2.83 -18.31 38.57
C TRP A 772 -3.18 -18.11 40.05
N HIS A 773 -3.30 -19.20 40.81
CA HIS A 773 -3.50 -19.13 42.26
C HIS A 773 -2.34 -18.42 42.96
N THR A 774 -1.09 -18.72 42.60
CA THR A 774 0.09 -18.03 43.15
C THR A 774 0.14 -16.56 42.72
N LEU A 775 -0.18 -16.25 41.46
CA LEU A 775 -0.19 -14.86 40.98
C LEU A 775 -1.22 -14.03 41.76
N PHE A 776 -2.44 -14.53 41.90
CA PHE A 776 -3.52 -13.84 42.60
C PHE A 776 -3.35 -13.86 44.12
N SER A 777 -2.55 -14.78 44.70
CA SER A 777 -2.19 -14.68 46.12
C SER A 777 -1.16 -13.58 46.38
N LEU A 778 -0.23 -13.34 45.44
CA LEU A 778 0.73 -12.24 45.50
C LEU A 778 0.05 -10.88 45.25
N PHE A 779 -0.94 -10.85 44.35
CA PHE A 779 -1.72 -9.65 44.03
C PHE A 779 -3.22 -9.92 44.14
N PRO A 780 -3.80 -9.93 45.35
CA PRO A 780 -5.21 -10.26 45.56
C PRO A 780 -6.19 -9.38 44.80
N SER A 781 -5.86 -8.11 44.61
CA SER A 781 -6.69 -7.15 43.89
C SER A 781 -6.68 -7.34 42.36
N TRP A 782 -5.88 -8.28 41.85
CA TRP A 782 -5.79 -8.61 40.43
C TRP A 782 -6.72 -9.74 40.00
N LYS A 783 -7.37 -10.40 40.96
CA LYS A 783 -8.32 -11.48 40.71
C LYS A 783 -9.65 -10.96 40.17
#